data_AF-A0A962EH58-F1
#
_entry.id   AF-A0A962EH58-F1
#
_cell.length_a   1.000
_cell.length_b   1.000
_cell.length_c   1.000
_cell.angle_alpha   90.00
_cell.angle_beta   90.00
_cell.angle_gamma   90.00
#
_symmetry.space_group_name_H-M   'P 1'
#
loop_
_entity.id
_entity.type
_entity.pdbx_description
1 polymer ?
#
loop_
_entity_poly.entity_id
_entity_poly.type
_entity_poly.pdbx_seq_one_letter_code
_entity_poly.pdbx_strand_id
1 'polypeptide(L)'
;QLRLVNERLLLIFRTGSQPGDKRVFRFAVDTAGALTYIDNRGERDHVLPPSHSFEWQPVGREDHVLGRHAHVNILDTVFVETIGGDLTIKIENNTDTGLGIYSEPVEDKNQALADAEIAYADLPTLILLSIKPYRENHTRYLVYNKRLKQVLRIDEIGDSCVELPEDHGIVFPGGYYLESGDFKHLKDLGHDFSGYRLKRTVRAPSGEDVLYVFYDTAKGDYALLPYNLIDRAIGQPLLAAGYARFDDGQILLVTPEGSDASRLHTMQLWRTPFASEEHASAQPKVGGLLGRLGNANVVRALAELRELTRLAEDAASEGAYERLLKLAARCVDAHPWLAEAEVGQIAAEVGTLARSGREALEAYEKLERARQSARQAVEAAQGEVSELLSKVVSLLWQKPEDFTEAIRAIKRKRGELTGLREQAHVDLAAIDAQDTRLREELDRIGERALKFFADPAAFASLRKGLNEAAAAVDSAKSTKALAPIGEKLDALAESLDGLSELIASFEQTDAQQRATLLGQTSALYAEVNRIRAGLRTRREGLLEQEQGLEFGAQLTVLEQSLTNLLARSDSPEAIDEALARTLGQIEHLEGRFGSQPGFLVELTSRREAALEAFAARREQIAAQRDKRAQGLRDAVSRVLDGIPRRIAKLSEADELHGFFAGDTLVERAQAQIEELRQLGAAVQADELAGRLRSLKEAGLRDLRDRLELGTSGDSLALGRQRFTIERRPLDLALLHNEQGLSLQLTGTDYRVTLDEPEAEQ
;
A
#
# COMPACT_ATOMS: atom_id res chain seq x y z
N GLN A 1 -2.44 56.28 60.36
CA GLN A 1 -2.75 54.84 60.18
C GLN A 1 -2.49 54.10 61.49
N LEU A 2 -3.35 53.15 61.86
CA LEU A 2 -3.13 52.20 62.96
C LEU A 2 -2.82 50.82 62.39
N ARG A 3 -1.83 50.11 62.94
CA ARG A 3 -1.48 48.75 62.52
C ARG A 3 -1.03 47.90 63.70
N LEU A 4 -1.61 46.72 63.87
CA LEU A 4 -1.14 45.72 64.82
C LEU A 4 -0.09 44.82 64.15
N VAL A 5 1.08 44.66 64.76
CA VAL A 5 2.19 43.81 64.28
C VAL A 5 2.84 43.15 65.50
N ASN A 6 2.86 41.81 65.58
CA ASN A 6 3.54 41.03 66.63
C ASN A 6 3.26 41.57 68.05
N GLU A 7 1.98 41.66 68.43
CA GLU A 7 1.51 42.18 69.74
C GLU A 7 1.85 43.66 70.01
N ARG A 8 2.21 44.42 68.98
CA ARG A 8 2.44 45.86 69.06
C ARG A 8 1.45 46.63 68.23
N LEU A 9 0.90 47.70 68.79
CA LEU A 9 0.15 48.70 68.04
C LEU A 9 1.09 49.79 67.54
N LEU A 10 1.11 49.97 66.23
CA LEU A 10 1.85 51.01 65.53
C LEU A 10 0.90 52.16 65.18
N LEU A 11 1.21 53.36 65.67
CA LEU A 11 0.58 54.61 65.28
C LEU A 11 1.49 55.32 64.27
N ILE A 12 1.07 55.33 63.01
CA ILE A 12 1.86 55.84 61.88
C ILE A 12 1.27 57.17 61.44
N PHE A 13 2.07 58.22 61.55
CA PHE A 13 1.72 59.58 61.11
C PHE A 13 2.62 59.99 59.96
N ARG A 14 2.04 60.55 58.91
CA ARG A 14 2.80 61.21 57.84
C ARG A 14 3.17 62.61 58.34
N THR A 15 4.45 62.94 58.32
CA THR A 15 5.01 64.20 58.82
C THR A 15 5.46 65.14 57.71
N GLY A 16 5.49 64.66 56.45
CA GLY A 16 5.93 65.44 55.29
C GLY A 16 5.19 65.08 54.00
N SER A 17 5.54 65.76 52.90
CA SER A 17 4.92 65.57 51.60
C SER A 17 5.38 64.29 50.90
N GLN A 18 6.51 63.69 51.28
CA GLN A 18 6.95 62.42 50.71
C GLN A 18 6.30 61.23 51.44
N PRO A 19 5.95 60.12 50.75
CA PRO A 19 5.38 58.92 51.37
C PRO A 19 6.30 58.27 52.43
N GLY A 20 7.61 58.54 52.40
CA GLY A 20 8.58 58.05 53.37
C GLY A 20 8.69 58.91 54.63
N ASP A 21 8.18 60.14 54.63
CA ASP A 21 8.24 61.06 55.77
C ASP A 21 7.19 60.65 56.80
N LYS A 22 7.51 59.64 57.60
CA LYS A 22 6.63 59.05 58.59
C LYS A 22 7.27 59.04 59.97
N ARG A 23 6.44 59.23 60.99
CA ARG A 23 6.77 58.92 62.39
C ARG A 23 5.92 57.76 62.86
N VAL A 24 6.57 56.73 63.40
CA VAL A 24 5.89 55.53 63.88
C VAL A 24 6.08 55.37 65.38
N PHE A 25 4.99 55.56 66.12
CA PHE A 25 4.93 55.31 67.56
C PHE A 25 4.54 53.86 67.82
N ARG A 26 5.23 53.22 68.76
CA ARG A 26 5.03 51.82 69.12
C ARG A 26 4.43 51.70 70.51
N PHE A 27 3.43 50.85 70.64
CA PHE A 27 2.80 50.48 71.90
C PHE A 27 2.78 48.96 72.02
N ALA A 28 3.15 48.40 73.17
CA ALA A 28 2.90 46.99 73.48
C ALA A 28 1.41 46.80 73.81
N VAL A 29 0.82 45.71 73.34
CA VAL A 29 -0.55 45.31 73.65
C VAL A 29 -0.49 44.06 74.52
N ASP A 30 -1.05 44.11 75.71
CA ASP A 30 -1.15 42.91 76.57
C ASP A 30 -2.37 42.05 76.23
N THR A 31 -2.49 40.89 76.90
CA THR A 31 -3.62 39.95 76.71
C THR A 31 -4.98 40.50 77.14
N ALA A 32 -5.01 41.59 77.91
CA ALA A 32 -6.23 42.30 78.31
C ALA A 32 -6.54 43.50 77.38
N GLY A 33 -5.69 43.77 76.38
CA GLY A 33 -5.83 44.88 75.44
C GLY A 33 -5.28 46.22 75.93
N ALA A 34 -4.57 46.26 77.07
CA ALA A 34 -3.97 47.50 77.56
C ALA A 34 -2.74 47.90 76.73
N LEU A 35 -2.61 49.20 76.47
CA LEU A 35 -1.55 49.77 75.63
C LEU A 35 -0.47 50.40 76.50
N THR A 36 0.78 49.94 76.34
CA THR A 36 1.95 50.56 76.99
C THR A 36 2.86 51.18 75.94
N TYR A 37 3.14 52.49 76.03
CA TYR A 37 4.03 53.17 75.10
C TYR A 37 5.46 52.62 75.18
N ILE A 38 6.07 52.36 74.02
CA ILE A 38 7.45 51.87 73.90
C ILE A 38 8.36 53.02 73.47
N ASP A 39 8.25 53.48 72.22
CA ASP A 39 9.02 54.59 71.66
C ASP A 39 8.41 55.12 70.35
N ASN A 40 9.11 56.03 69.67
CA ASN A 40 8.74 56.60 68.38
C ASN A 40 9.75 56.27 67.27
N ARG A 41 10.33 55.06 67.31
CA ARG A 41 11.32 54.53 66.35
C ARG A 41 10.79 53.29 65.62
N GLY A 42 9.48 53.24 65.39
CA GLY A 42 8.81 52.07 64.82
C GLY A 42 8.88 51.98 63.29
N GLU A 43 9.63 52.83 62.61
CA GLU A 43 9.73 52.84 61.15
C GLU A 43 10.21 51.49 60.61
N ARG A 44 11.10 50.81 61.35
CA ARG A 44 11.58 49.45 61.05
C ARG A 44 10.53 48.36 61.27
N ASP A 45 9.52 48.61 62.11
CA ASP A 45 8.41 47.68 62.35
C ASP A 45 7.25 47.95 61.35
N HIS A 46 7.25 49.10 60.67
CA HIS A 46 6.27 49.46 59.65
C HIS A 46 6.72 48.99 58.25
N VAL A 47 6.88 47.68 58.09
CA VAL A 47 7.23 47.06 56.80
C VAL A 47 5.97 46.46 56.18
N LEU A 48 5.61 46.90 54.97
CA LEU A 48 4.56 46.25 54.18
C LEU A 48 5.07 44.88 53.70
N PRO A 49 4.18 43.89 53.50
CA PRO A 49 4.60 42.65 52.87
C PRO A 49 5.19 42.93 51.47
N PRO A 50 5.97 41.99 50.92
CA PRO A 50 6.41 42.06 49.53
C PRO A 50 5.24 42.38 48.60
N SER A 51 5.45 43.28 47.63
CA SER A 51 4.40 43.63 46.68
C SER A 51 4.08 42.47 45.73
N HIS A 52 5.01 41.53 45.58
CA HIS A 52 4.86 40.34 44.75
C HIS A 52 5.02 39.07 45.58
N SER A 53 4.26 38.01 45.27
CA SER A 53 4.47 36.68 45.87
C SER A 53 5.61 35.89 45.21
N PHE A 54 6.14 36.41 44.11
CA PHE A 54 7.19 35.82 43.27
C PHE A 54 8.33 36.83 43.04
N GLU A 55 9.46 36.35 42.54
CA GLU A 55 10.63 37.16 42.18
C GLU A 55 10.78 37.26 40.67
N TRP A 56 11.13 38.46 40.18
CA TRP A 56 11.43 38.70 38.77
C TRP A 56 12.86 38.24 38.45
N GLN A 57 12.99 37.34 37.48
CA GLN A 57 14.25 36.79 36.98
C GLN A 57 14.66 37.56 35.71
N PRO A 58 15.74 38.36 35.74
CA PRO A 58 16.22 39.04 34.54
C PRO A 58 16.81 38.02 33.54
N VAL A 59 16.61 38.27 32.25
CA VAL A 59 17.20 37.43 31.19
C VAL A 59 18.66 37.80 30.94
N GLY A 60 19.45 36.81 30.53
CA GLY A 60 20.87 36.95 30.19
C GLY A 60 21.12 36.88 28.69
N ARG A 61 22.40 36.96 28.29
CA ARG A 61 22.81 36.82 26.88
C ARG A 61 22.67 35.38 26.38
N GLU A 62 22.74 34.43 27.29
CA GLU A 62 22.54 32.99 27.08
C GLU A 62 21.13 32.67 26.57
N ASP A 63 20.15 33.51 26.89
CA ASP A 63 18.75 33.34 26.48
C ASP A 63 18.51 33.87 25.05
N HIS A 64 19.49 34.53 24.44
CA HIS A 64 19.32 35.13 23.12
C HIS A 64 19.50 34.10 22.01
N VAL A 65 18.47 33.92 21.19
CA VAL A 65 18.50 33.09 19.99
C VAL A 65 18.71 34.00 18.77
N LEU A 66 19.83 33.79 18.07
CA LEU A 66 20.22 34.58 16.91
C LEU A 66 19.61 34.02 15.62
N GLY A 67 19.23 34.91 14.70
CA GLY A 67 18.69 34.55 13.39
C GLY A 67 18.11 35.76 12.68
N ARG A 68 17.31 35.56 11.62
CA ARG A 68 16.66 36.66 10.87
C ARG A 68 15.66 37.43 11.75
N HIS A 69 14.90 36.71 12.55
CA HIS A 69 14.00 37.19 13.60
C HIS A 69 14.54 36.76 14.98
N ALA A 70 15.65 37.38 15.40
CA ALA A 70 16.29 37.10 16.68
C ALA A 70 15.35 37.43 17.86
N HIS A 71 15.36 36.59 18.88
CA HIS A 71 14.44 36.70 20.02
C HIS A 71 15.09 36.19 21.32
N VAL A 72 14.53 36.58 22.47
CA VAL A 72 14.91 36.07 23.79
C VAL A 72 14.05 34.86 24.12
N ASN A 73 14.68 33.75 24.48
CA ASN A 73 14.04 32.52 24.90
C ASN A 73 13.75 32.55 26.40
N ILE A 74 12.48 32.42 26.77
CA ILE A 74 12.02 32.28 28.15
C ILE A 74 11.59 30.82 28.36
N LEU A 75 12.42 30.06 29.09
CA LEU A 75 12.14 28.69 29.53
C LEU A 75 11.77 27.71 28.40
N ASP A 76 12.30 27.91 27.19
CA ASP A 76 11.93 27.14 25.98
C ASP A 76 10.42 27.13 25.68
N THR A 77 9.69 28.11 26.21
CA THR A 77 8.22 28.15 26.17
C THR A 77 7.70 29.40 25.48
N VAL A 78 8.31 30.56 25.76
CA VAL A 78 7.89 31.84 25.21
C VAL A 78 9.10 32.56 24.63
N PHE A 79 8.95 33.15 23.45
CA PHE A 79 10.03 33.81 22.75
C PHE A 79 9.68 35.28 22.51
N VAL A 80 10.50 36.18 23.02
CA VAL A 80 10.27 37.63 23.00
C VAL A 80 11.12 38.29 21.93
N GLU A 81 10.49 38.88 20.93
CA GLU A 81 11.13 39.65 19.86
C GLU A 81 10.86 41.14 20.09
N THR A 82 11.90 41.97 20.09
CA THR A 82 11.79 43.44 20.22
C THR A 82 12.33 44.17 18.99
N ILE A 83 12.64 43.46 17.91
CA ILE A 83 13.23 44.01 16.69
C ILE A 83 12.15 44.31 15.63
N GLY A 84 12.47 45.14 14.65
CA GLY A 84 11.57 45.41 13.52
C GLY A 84 10.46 46.43 13.81
N GLY A 85 10.50 47.12 14.95
CA GLY A 85 9.55 48.17 15.31
C GLY A 85 8.45 47.76 16.28
N ASP A 86 8.39 46.47 16.63
CA ASP A 86 7.32 45.91 17.43
C ASP A 86 7.89 45.04 18.56
N LEU A 87 7.18 44.98 19.69
CA LEU A 87 7.34 43.95 20.72
C LEU A 87 6.41 42.81 20.36
N THR A 88 6.96 41.65 20.03
CA THR A 88 6.24 40.46 19.60
C THR A 88 6.51 39.28 20.52
N ILE A 89 5.48 38.53 20.90
CA ILE A 89 5.58 37.31 21.70
C ILE A 89 5.24 36.10 20.83
N LYS A 90 6.11 35.09 20.82
CA LYS A 90 5.93 33.83 20.09
C LYS A 90 5.94 32.63 21.05
N ILE A 91 5.43 31.50 20.55
CA ILE A 91 5.37 30.20 21.27
C ILE A 91 6.14 29.10 20.55
N GLU A 92 6.79 29.43 19.43
CA GLU A 92 7.65 28.52 18.68
C GLU A 92 9.03 29.15 18.55
N ASN A 93 10.06 28.32 18.74
CA ASN A 93 11.44 28.72 18.55
C ASN A 93 11.77 28.79 17.06
N ASN A 94 11.29 29.85 16.40
CA ASN A 94 11.50 30.07 14.97
C ASN A 94 12.06 31.48 14.71
N THR A 95 13.22 31.51 14.05
CA THR A 95 13.88 32.74 13.64
C THR A 95 13.63 33.12 12.18
N ASP A 96 12.89 32.32 11.41
CA ASP A 96 12.64 32.55 9.98
C ASP A 96 11.39 33.41 9.73
N THR A 97 10.42 33.39 10.64
CA THR A 97 9.15 34.15 10.55
C THR A 97 8.94 35.08 11.74
N GLY A 98 8.29 36.22 11.51
CA GLY A 98 8.01 37.26 12.51
C GLY A 98 6.62 37.24 13.13
N LEU A 99 5.76 36.27 12.80
CA LEU A 99 4.39 36.22 13.32
C LEU A 99 4.39 35.66 14.74
N GLY A 100 3.88 36.44 15.70
CA GLY A 100 3.67 36.04 17.09
C GLY A 100 2.20 35.94 17.48
N ILE A 101 1.94 35.44 18.67
CA ILE A 101 0.59 35.38 19.28
C ILE A 101 0.16 36.72 19.91
N TYR A 102 1.10 37.66 20.03
CA TYR A 102 0.87 39.02 20.50
C TYR A 102 1.90 39.96 19.86
N SER A 103 1.47 41.16 19.49
CA SER A 103 2.35 42.19 18.92
C SER A 103 1.81 43.58 19.25
N GLU A 104 2.70 44.48 19.66
CA GLU A 104 2.41 45.90 19.84
C GLU A 104 3.63 46.77 19.46
N PRO A 105 3.44 48.00 18.96
CA PRO A 105 4.56 48.83 18.51
C PRO A 105 5.47 49.26 19.65
N VAL A 106 6.75 49.50 19.34
CA VAL A 106 7.72 50.14 20.24
C VAL A 106 8.06 51.56 19.76
N GLU A 107 8.49 52.43 20.68
CA GLU A 107 8.82 53.82 20.36
C GLU A 107 10.08 53.92 19.49
N ASP A 108 11.14 53.18 19.81
CA ASP A 108 12.37 53.13 19.01
C ASP A 108 12.38 51.91 18.08
N LYS A 109 12.10 52.16 16.79
CA LYS A 109 12.00 51.09 15.79
C LYS A 109 13.33 50.40 15.45
N ASN A 110 14.45 51.01 15.85
CA ASN A 110 15.79 50.50 15.55
C ASN A 110 16.45 49.82 16.75
N GLN A 111 15.71 49.55 17.83
CA GLN A 111 16.25 48.87 18.99
C GLN A 111 16.76 47.47 18.64
N ALA A 112 17.91 47.09 19.20
CA ALA A 112 18.41 45.73 19.16
C ALA A 112 17.79 44.90 20.29
N LEU A 113 17.85 43.57 20.15
CA LEU A 113 17.32 42.63 21.14
C LEU A 113 17.90 42.86 22.55
N ALA A 114 19.18 43.21 22.65
CA ALA A 114 19.88 43.45 23.91
C ALA A 114 19.62 44.83 24.54
N ASP A 115 18.93 45.73 23.83
CA ASP A 115 18.65 47.09 24.31
C ASP A 115 17.38 47.14 25.20
N ALA A 116 16.54 46.10 25.14
CA ALA A 116 15.35 45.96 25.98
C ALA A 116 15.71 45.27 27.31
N GLU A 117 15.20 45.80 28.42
CA GLU A 117 15.31 45.15 29.73
C GLU A 117 14.15 44.17 29.88
N ILE A 118 14.45 42.86 29.94
CA ILE A 118 13.45 41.80 30.04
C ILE A 118 13.68 41.00 31.33
N ALA A 119 12.60 40.75 32.07
CA ALA A 119 12.57 39.82 33.19
C ALA A 119 11.29 38.98 33.14
N TYR A 120 11.30 37.81 33.76
CA TYR A 120 10.14 36.92 33.83
C TYR A 120 9.93 36.36 35.24
N ALA A 121 8.72 35.88 35.52
CA ALA A 121 8.44 35.07 36.70
C ALA A 121 7.68 33.81 36.27
N ASP A 122 8.18 32.65 36.68
CA ASP A 122 7.61 31.36 36.35
C ASP A 122 6.60 30.91 37.42
N LEU A 123 5.31 30.99 37.11
CA LEU A 123 4.23 30.50 37.97
C LEU A 123 3.73 29.14 37.45
N PRO A 124 3.06 28.31 38.27
CA PRO A 124 2.63 26.98 37.85
C PRO A 124 1.80 26.97 36.57
N THR A 125 0.90 27.94 36.40
CA THR A 125 -0.02 28.04 35.26
C THR A 125 0.26 29.22 34.31
N LEU A 126 1.08 30.18 34.72
CA LEU A 126 1.34 31.45 34.03
C LEU A 126 2.83 31.74 33.93
N ILE A 127 3.26 32.46 32.90
CA ILE A 127 4.56 33.13 32.87
C ILE A 127 4.29 34.62 32.84
N LEU A 128 4.81 35.34 33.82
CA LEU A 128 4.71 36.80 33.84
C LEU A 128 5.95 37.37 33.18
N LEU A 129 5.79 38.40 32.37
CA LEU A 129 6.86 39.09 31.65
C LEU A 129 6.86 40.56 32.05
N SER A 130 8.05 41.07 32.31
CA SER A 130 8.33 42.49 32.53
C SER A 130 9.29 42.92 31.44
N ILE A 131 8.83 43.80 30.55
CA ILE A 131 9.57 44.18 29.34
C ILE A 131 9.61 45.70 29.27
N LYS A 132 10.80 46.28 29.33
CA LYS A 132 11.01 47.70 29.10
C LYS A 132 11.78 47.88 27.80
N PRO A 133 11.09 48.29 26.71
CA PRO A 133 11.76 48.57 25.44
C PRO A 133 12.77 49.72 25.57
N TYR A 134 13.68 49.78 24.62
CA TYR A 134 14.76 50.76 24.61
C TYR A 134 14.23 52.19 24.56
N ARG A 135 14.75 53.05 25.44
CA ARG A 135 14.39 54.48 25.58
C ARG A 135 12.92 54.77 25.92
N GLU A 136 12.14 53.76 26.27
CA GLU A 136 10.79 53.97 26.80
C GLU A 136 10.84 54.22 28.32
N ASN A 137 9.93 55.10 28.80
CA ASN A 137 9.80 55.40 30.22
C ASN A 137 8.91 54.39 30.97
N HIS A 138 8.18 53.55 30.24
CA HIS A 138 7.19 52.64 30.78
C HIS A 138 7.61 51.18 30.58
N THR A 139 7.64 50.42 31.67
CA THR A 139 7.76 48.96 31.61
C THR A 139 6.38 48.38 31.32
N ARG A 140 6.34 47.44 30.38
CA ARG A 140 5.13 46.72 29.98
C ARG A 140 5.10 45.39 30.70
N TYR A 141 3.96 45.05 31.26
CA TYR A 141 3.81 43.78 31.96
C TYR A 141 2.79 42.89 31.24
N LEU A 142 3.20 41.66 30.93
CA LEU A 142 2.39 40.72 30.18
C LEU A 142 2.25 39.41 30.94
N VAL A 143 1.09 38.77 30.76
CA VAL A 143 0.77 37.47 31.33
C VAL A 143 0.63 36.49 30.18
N TYR A 144 1.55 35.54 30.09
CA TYR A 144 1.42 34.39 29.21
C TYR A 144 0.72 33.26 29.96
N ASN A 145 -0.42 32.82 29.45
CA ASN A 145 -1.15 31.67 30.00
C ASN A 145 -0.63 30.39 29.35
N LYS A 146 0.09 29.56 30.12
CA LYS A 146 0.69 28.30 29.64
C LYS A 146 -0.35 27.33 29.09
N ARG A 147 -1.58 27.37 29.62
CA ARG A 147 -2.67 26.46 29.23
C ARG A 147 -3.37 26.92 27.95
N LEU A 148 -3.60 28.22 27.81
CA LEU A 148 -4.32 28.78 26.65
C LEU A 148 -3.39 29.18 25.51
N LYS A 149 -2.08 29.26 25.74
CA LYS A 149 -1.08 29.81 24.80
C LYS A 149 -1.46 31.21 24.31
N GLN A 150 -1.98 32.03 25.22
CA GLN A 150 -2.40 33.41 24.96
C GLN A 150 -1.61 34.36 25.85
N VAL A 151 -1.48 35.60 25.38
CA VAL A 151 -0.80 36.68 26.10
C VAL A 151 -1.78 37.83 26.31
N LEU A 152 -1.79 38.40 27.52
CA LEU A 152 -2.54 39.60 27.84
C LEU A 152 -1.62 40.61 28.53
N ARG A 153 -1.70 41.88 28.13
CA ARG A 153 -0.99 42.99 28.78
C ARG A 153 -1.77 43.48 30.01
N ILE A 154 -1.13 43.46 31.18
CA ILE A 154 -1.69 43.86 32.47
C ILE A 154 -0.62 44.65 33.25
N ASP A 155 -0.51 45.94 33.00
CA ASP A 155 0.57 46.77 33.56
C ASP A 155 0.49 46.90 35.11
N GLU A 156 -0.70 46.77 35.69
CA GLU A 156 -0.91 46.90 37.14
C GLU A 156 -0.24 45.78 37.95
N ILE A 157 0.15 44.66 37.33
CA ILE A 157 0.90 43.61 38.04
C ILE A 157 2.30 44.08 38.43
N GLY A 158 2.84 45.13 37.79
CA GLY A 158 4.13 45.72 38.16
C GLY A 158 4.13 46.45 39.50
N ASP A 159 2.97 46.98 39.92
CA ASP A 159 2.83 47.68 41.21
C ASP A 159 2.79 46.69 42.38
N SER A 160 1.88 45.72 42.29
CA SER A 160 1.70 44.64 43.27
C SER A 160 0.91 43.50 42.65
N CYS A 161 1.38 42.26 42.81
CA CYS A 161 0.73 41.09 42.23
C CYS A 161 1.00 39.85 43.08
N VAL A 162 -0.05 39.16 43.51
CA VAL A 162 0.12 37.93 44.29
C VAL A 162 -0.66 36.78 43.69
N GLU A 163 -0.14 35.58 43.87
CA GLU A 163 -0.79 34.35 43.47
C GLU A 163 -2.07 34.11 44.26
N LEU A 164 -3.11 33.72 43.54
CA LEU A 164 -4.33 33.20 44.11
C LEU A 164 -4.07 31.77 44.65
N PRO A 165 -4.84 31.30 45.64
CA PRO A 165 -4.67 29.96 46.19
C PRO A 165 -4.84 28.88 45.10
N GLU A 166 -4.21 27.73 45.30
CA GLU A 166 -4.40 26.53 44.45
C GLU A 166 -4.09 26.76 42.97
N ASP A 167 -3.12 27.65 42.71
CA ASP A 167 -2.63 28.01 41.37
C ASP A 167 -3.73 28.54 40.44
N HIS A 168 -4.81 29.09 41.01
CA HIS A 168 -5.95 29.64 40.26
C HIS A 168 -5.57 30.84 39.39
N GLY A 169 -4.43 31.49 39.65
CA GLY A 169 -3.95 32.63 38.87
C GLY A 169 -3.37 33.70 39.77
N ILE A 170 -3.63 34.96 39.44
CA ILE A 170 -3.06 36.13 40.13
C ILE A 170 -4.11 37.18 40.44
N VAL A 171 -3.89 37.92 41.52
CA VAL A 171 -4.65 39.11 41.91
C VAL A 171 -3.71 40.30 42.07
N PHE A 172 -4.15 41.44 41.60
CA PHE A 172 -3.44 42.72 41.64
C PHE A 172 -4.44 43.82 42.02
N PRO A 173 -4.00 45.03 42.41
CA PRO A 173 -4.89 46.06 42.93
C PRO A 173 -6.11 46.37 42.04
N GLY A 174 -5.91 46.34 40.72
CA GLY A 174 -6.93 46.64 39.73
C GLY A 174 -7.75 45.44 39.24
N GLY A 175 -7.60 44.24 39.80
CA GLY A 175 -8.34 43.07 39.32
C GLY A 175 -7.66 41.73 39.53
N TYR A 176 -8.02 40.76 38.69
CA TYR A 176 -7.43 39.42 38.71
C TYR A 176 -7.38 38.81 37.31
N TYR A 177 -6.49 37.82 37.17
CA TYR A 177 -6.36 36.99 35.98
C TYR A 177 -6.28 35.53 36.41
N LEU A 178 -7.19 34.72 35.88
CA LEU A 178 -7.26 33.29 36.18
C LEU A 178 -6.48 32.45 35.17
N GLU A 179 -6.05 31.29 35.63
CA GLU A 179 -5.53 30.20 34.80
C GLU A 179 -6.50 29.75 33.69
N SER A 180 -7.81 29.95 33.89
CA SER A 180 -8.89 29.70 32.93
C SER A 180 -8.87 30.66 31.75
N GLY A 181 -8.16 31.79 31.87
CA GLY A 181 -8.19 32.93 30.96
C GLY A 181 -9.13 34.04 31.40
N ASP A 182 -9.97 33.82 32.43
CA ASP A 182 -10.90 34.84 32.91
C ASP A 182 -10.12 36.02 33.49
N PHE A 183 -10.35 37.18 32.90
CA PHE A 183 -9.72 38.42 33.29
C PHE A 183 -10.80 39.43 33.64
N LYS A 184 -10.73 39.96 34.86
CA LYS A 184 -11.59 41.05 35.28
C LYS A 184 -10.76 42.24 35.71
N HIS A 185 -10.86 43.30 34.90
CA HIS A 185 -10.27 44.59 35.21
C HIS A 185 -11.30 45.50 35.87
N LEU A 186 -10.94 46.11 37.00
CA LEU A 186 -11.83 46.94 37.81
C LEU A 186 -11.83 48.41 37.39
N LYS A 187 -11.24 48.76 36.22
CA LYS A 187 -11.25 50.12 35.65
C LYS A 187 -12.65 50.73 35.55
N ASP A 188 -13.67 49.91 35.30
CA ASP A 188 -15.06 50.36 35.15
C ASP A 188 -15.64 51.00 36.42
N LEU A 189 -15.01 50.80 37.58
CA LEU A 189 -15.38 51.48 38.83
C LEU A 189 -14.98 52.96 38.87
N GLY A 190 -14.24 53.45 37.86
CA GLY A 190 -13.74 54.83 37.82
C GLY A 190 -12.69 55.13 38.90
N HIS A 191 -12.12 54.09 39.53
CA HIS A 191 -11.13 54.20 40.58
C HIS A 191 -9.73 53.94 40.05
N ASP A 192 -8.78 54.79 40.41
CA ASP A 192 -7.38 54.65 40.07
C ASP A 192 -6.66 53.77 41.10
N PHE A 193 -6.28 52.57 40.68
CA PHE A 193 -5.59 51.57 41.50
C PHE A 193 -4.06 51.66 41.41
N SER A 194 -3.50 52.65 40.74
CA SER A 194 -2.04 52.83 40.66
C SER A 194 -1.43 53.08 42.04
N GLY A 195 -0.26 52.49 42.30
CA GLY A 195 0.48 52.68 43.55
C GLY A 195 -0.10 51.96 44.79
N TYR A 196 -1.20 51.22 44.63
CA TYR A 196 -1.70 50.31 45.65
C TYR A 196 -0.74 49.13 45.85
N ARG A 197 -0.41 48.83 47.10
CA ARG A 197 0.44 47.69 47.45
C ARG A 197 -0.28 46.75 48.41
N LEU A 198 0.02 45.46 48.31
CA LEU A 198 -0.50 44.49 49.27
C LEU A 198 -0.12 44.94 50.69
N LYS A 199 -1.13 45.00 51.56
CA LYS A 199 -0.96 45.31 52.99
C LYS A 199 -1.10 44.06 53.85
N ARG A 200 -2.09 43.22 53.53
CA ARG A 200 -2.34 41.93 54.22
C ARG A 200 -3.29 41.06 53.42
N THR A 201 -3.26 39.77 53.76
CA THR A 201 -4.22 38.77 53.28
C THR A 201 -4.95 38.20 54.51
N VAL A 202 -6.28 38.07 54.43
CA VAL A 202 -7.11 37.50 55.51
C VAL A 202 -7.88 36.32 54.95
N ARG A 203 -7.69 35.13 55.53
CA ARG A 203 -8.45 33.93 55.15
C ARG A 203 -9.71 33.85 56.00
N ALA A 204 -10.85 33.58 55.38
CA ALA A 204 -12.08 33.30 56.11
C ALA A 204 -11.96 31.95 56.84
N PRO A 205 -12.50 31.80 58.07
CA PRO A 205 -12.52 30.51 58.77
C PRO A 205 -13.30 29.41 58.04
N SER A 206 -14.23 29.77 57.15
CA SER A 206 -14.87 28.83 56.23
C SER A 206 -13.84 28.19 55.28
N GLY A 207 -12.75 28.87 54.95
CA GLY A 207 -11.82 28.45 53.90
C GLY A 207 -12.34 28.70 52.48
N GLU A 208 -13.54 29.27 52.33
CA GLU A 208 -14.14 29.63 51.03
C GLU A 208 -13.57 30.92 50.46
N ASP A 209 -13.21 31.86 51.33
CA ASP A 209 -12.87 33.21 50.91
C ASP A 209 -11.50 33.66 51.41
N VAL A 210 -10.82 34.44 50.57
CA VAL A 210 -9.57 35.13 50.89
C VAL A 210 -9.73 36.61 50.56
N LEU A 211 -9.56 37.47 51.57
CA LEU A 211 -9.56 38.91 51.41
C LEU A 211 -8.15 39.41 51.15
N TYR A 212 -7.92 39.98 49.97
CA TYR A 212 -6.70 40.73 49.66
C TYR A 212 -6.92 42.20 49.98
N VAL A 213 -6.12 42.74 50.90
CA VAL A 213 -6.20 44.14 51.29
C VAL A 213 -5.03 44.88 50.68
N PHE A 214 -5.32 45.73 49.70
CA PHE A 214 -4.37 46.66 49.11
C PHE A 214 -4.48 48.03 49.77
N TYR A 215 -3.36 48.75 49.80
CA TYR A 215 -3.23 50.05 50.43
C TYR A 215 -2.44 51.01 49.53
N ASP A 216 -3.03 52.17 49.24
CA ASP A 216 -2.34 53.27 48.56
C ASP A 216 -1.47 54.02 49.57
N THR A 217 -0.16 54.00 49.36
CA THR A 217 0.80 54.63 50.27
C THR A 217 0.84 56.16 50.19
N ALA A 218 0.31 56.75 49.11
CA ALA A 218 0.27 58.19 48.85
C ALA A 218 -1.06 58.80 49.30
N LYS A 219 -2.20 58.22 48.91
CA LYS A 219 -3.56 58.71 49.25
C LYS A 219 -4.04 58.21 50.61
N GLY A 220 -3.62 57.01 51.02
CA GLY A 220 -4.02 56.40 52.29
C GLY A 220 -5.30 55.57 52.21
N ASP A 221 -5.79 55.29 51.01
CA ASP A 221 -6.99 54.53 50.75
C ASP A 221 -6.75 53.01 50.74
N TYR A 222 -7.83 52.25 50.92
CA TYR A 222 -7.85 50.80 50.95
C TYR A 222 -8.75 50.24 49.85
N ALA A 223 -8.28 49.16 49.24
CA ALA A 223 -9.06 48.32 48.35
C ALA A 223 -9.07 46.90 48.91
N LEU A 224 -10.26 46.43 49.29
CA LEU A 224 -10.49 45.12 49.86
C LEU A 224 -11.13 44.25 48.77
N LEU A 225 -10.40 43.23 48.32
CA LEU A 225 -10.79 42.35 47.22
C LEU A 225 -11.09 40.94 47.78
N PRO A 226 -12.37 40.60 48.01
CA PRO A 226 -12.76 39.27 48.47
C PRO A 226 -12.74 38.29 47.29
N TYR A 227 -11.88 37.28 47.36
CA TYR A 227 -11.79 36.20 46.38
C TYR A 227 -12.42 34.93 46.94
N ASN A 228 -13.36 34.34 46.19
CA ASN A 228 -14.00 33.08 46.55
C ASN A 228 -13.34 31.90 45.81
N LEU A 229 -12.96 30.84 46.53
CA LEU A 229 -12.27 29.67 45.98
C LEU A 229 -13.20 28.78 45.14
N ILE A 230 -14.50 28.73 45.46
CA ILE A 230 -15.48 27.88 44.76
C ILE A 230 -15.89 28.53 43.44
N ASP A 231 -16.34 29.78 43.50
CA ASP A 231 -16.75 30.55 42.32
C ASP A 231 -15.55 31.01 41.47
N ARG A 232 -14.34 30.93 42.03
CA ARG A 232 -13.08 31.44 41.45
C ARG A 232 -13.18 32.89 40.99
N ALA A 233 -13.93 33.71 41.71
CA ALA A 233 -14.19 35.08 41.33
C ALA A 233 -13.90 36.04 42.48
N ILE A 234 -13.50 37.27 42.11
CA ILE A 234 -13.53 38.39 43.05
C ILE A 234 -14.95 38.95 43.11
N GLY A 235 -15.48 39.03 44.32
CA GLY A 235 -16.76 39.67 44.62
C GLY A 235 -16.72 41.18 44.42
N GLN A 236 -17.70 41.90 44.96
CA GLN A 236 -17.69 43.36 44.87
C GLN A 236 -16.50 43.94 45.67
N PRO A 237 -15.59 44.72 45.04
CA PRO A 237 -14.51 45.38 45.75
C PRO A 237 -15.05 46.36 46.79
N LEU A 238 -14.47 46.34 47.99
CA LEU A 238 -14.81 47.25 49.07
C LEU A 238 -13.73 48.35 49.15
N LEU A 239 -14.07 49.53 48.64
CA LEU A 239 -13.18 50.70 48.61
C LEU A 239 -13.47 51.61 49.81
N ALA A 240 -12.44 52.04 50.54
CA ALA A 240 -12.62 52.89 51.71
C ALA A 240 -11.35 53.68 52.07
N ALA A 241 -11.49 54.85 52.69
CA ALA A 241 -10.36 55.59 53.29
C ALA A 241 -9.91 54.98 54.64
N GLY A 242 -10.78 54.16 55.24
CA GLY A 242 -10.48 53.41 56.46
C GLY A 242 -11.45 52.25 56.65
N TYR A 243 -11.01 51.21 57.34
CA TYR A 243 -11.89 50.09 57.69
C TYR A 243 -11.53 49.47 59.04
N ALA A 244 -12.53 48.85 59.67
CA ALA A 244 -12.38 47.99 60.84
C ALA A 244 -13.02 46.63 60.55
N ARG A 245 -12.38 45.55 61.00
CA ARG A 245 -12.90 44.18 60.94
C ARG A 245 -13.14 43.72 62.36
N PHE A 246 -14.36 43.26 62.65
CA PHE A 246 -14.75 42.70 63.94
C PHE A 246 -14.56 41.18 63.96
N ASP A 247 -14.54 40.59 65.16
CA ASP A 247 -14.30 39.16 65.36
C ASP A 247 -15.40 38.27 64.78
N ASP A 248 -16.62 38.80 64.66
CA ASP A 248 -17.78 38.13 64.04
C ASP A 248 -17.81 38.22 62.50
N GLY A 249 -16.79 38.85 61.90
CA GLY A 249 -16.67 39.01 60.45
C GLY A 249 -17.37 40.23 59.88
N GLN A 250 -17.98 41.09 60.70
CA GLN A 250 -18.45 42.38 60.21
C GLN A 250 -17.28 43.29 59.82
N ILE A 251 -17.41 44.01 58.71
CA ILE A 251 -16.45 45.01 58.25
C ILE A 251 -17.15 46.36 58.18
N LEU A 252 -16.65 47.33 58.93
CA LEU A 252 -17.09 48.72 58.89
C LEU A 252 -16.15 49.51 57.98
N LEU A 253 -16.69 50.11 56.93
CA LEU A 253 -15.99 50.95 55.97
C LEU A 253 -16.29 52.43 56.23
N VAL A 254 -15.27 53.27 56.06
CA VAL A 254 -15.39 54.72 56.08
C VAL A 254 -15.10 55.23 54.68
N THR A 255 -16.10 55.82 54.05
CA THR A 255 -15.99 56.40 52.71
C THR A 255 -16.26 57.88 52.82
N PRO A 256 -15.25 58.75 52.65
CA PRO A 256 -15.45 60.20 52.65
C PRO A 256 -16.35 60.58 51.47
N GLU A 257 -17.30 61.49 51.67
CA GLU A 257 -18.20 61.97 50.61
C GLU A 257 -17.53 63.00 49.68
N GLY A 258 -16.23 63.26 49.86
CA GLY A 258 -15.44 64.19 49.06
C GLY A 258 -14.02 64.37 49.61
N SER A 259 -13.24 65.23 48.96
CA SER A 259 -11.86 65.55 49.37
C SER A 259 -11.77 66.64 50.45
N ASP A 260 -12.87 67.37 50.69
CA ASP A 260 -12.96 68.41 51.71
C ASP A 260 -13.23 67.85 53.10
N ALA A 261 -12.72 68.54 54.13
CA ALA A 261 -12.98 68.19 55.51
C ALA A 261 -14.48 68.34 55.84
N SER A 262 -15.16 67.22 56.07
CA SER A 262 -16.57 67.18 56.48
C SER A 262 -16.71 66.94 57.98
N ARG A 263 -17.83 67.39 58.55
CA ARG A 263 -18.24 67.05 59.93
C ARG A 263 -19.05 65.76 60.01
N LEU A 264 -19.57 65.28 58.88
CA LEU A 264 -20.37 64.07 58.75
C LEU A 264 -19.65 63.11 57.79
N HIS A 265 -19.47 61.87 58.22
CA HIS A 265 -18.88 60.81 57.41
C HIS A 265 -19.85 59.64 57.33
N THR A 266 -20.15 59.20 56.11
CA THR A 266 -20.94 58.00 55.88
C THR A 266 -20.10 56.77 56.17
N MET A 267 -20.65 55.86 56.98
CA MET A 267 -20.03 54.60 57.34
C MET A 267 -20.93 53.44 56.89
N GLN A 268 -20.33 52.41 56.30
CA GLN A 268 -21.06 51.24 55.81
C GLN A 268 -20.65 50.00 56.58
N LEU A 269 -21.61 49.30 57.17
CA LEU A 269 -21.37 48.04 57.86
C LEU A 269 -21.73 46.87 56.95
N TRP A 270 -20.73 46.08 56.58
CA TRP A 270 -20.84 44.90 55.74
C TRP A 270 -20.76 43.64 56.61
N ARG A 271 -21.62 42.66 56.31
CA ARG A 271 -21.49 41.32 56.87
C ARG A 271 -20.66 40.48 55.91
N THR A 272 -19.50 40.00 56.36
CA THR A 272 -18.53 39.32 55.50
C THR A 272 -18.11 37.98 56.13
N PRO A 273 -17.56 37.04 55.35
CA PRO A 273 -17.12 35.73 55.87
C PRO A 273 -15.82 35.80 56.68
N PHE A 274 -15.17 36.97 56.78
CA PHE A 274 -13.83 37.14 57.38
C PHE A 274 -13.86 37.29 58.91
N ALA A 275 -14.48 36.34 59.61
CA ALA A 275 -14.49 36.25 61.07
C ALA A 275 -13.12 35.86 61.65
N SER A 276 -12.95 35.99 62.96
CA SER A 276 -11.78 35.44 63.69
C SER A 276 -11.87 33.91 63.82
N GLU A 277 -10.72 33.25 63.96
CA GLU A 277 -10.70 31.79 64.19
C GLU A 277 -11.33 31.42 65.53
N GLU A 278 -11.17 32.27 66.55
CA GLU A 278 -11.80 32.10 67.87
C GLU A 278 -13.32 32.16 67.78
N HIS A 279 -13.87 33.15 67.07
CA HIS A 279 -15.32 33.28 66.88
C HIS A 279 -15.89 32.09 66.10
N ALA A 280 -15.23 31.66 65.02
CA ALA A 280 -15.67 30.51 64.24
C ALA A 280 -15.61 29.21 65.03
N SER A 281 -14.58 29.01 65.86
CA SER A 281 -14.42 27.83 66.71
C SER A 281 -15.47 27.73 67.83
N ALA A 282 -16.02 28.87 68.26
CA ALA A 282 -17.10 28.93 69.24
C ALA A 282 -18.47 28.56 68.66
N GLN A 283 -18.61 28.45 67.33
CA GLN A 283 -19.85 28.06 66.67
C GLN A 283 -20.12 26.56 66.81
N PRO A 284 -21.40 26.11 66.79
CA PRO A 284 -21.74 24.69 66.88
C PRO A 284 -21.13 23.89 65.71
N LYS A 285 -20.45 22.78 66.02
CA LYS A 285 -19.93 21.87 64.99
C LYS A 285 -21.06 21.08 64.35
N VAL A 286 -21.05 21.00 63.01
CA VAL A 286 -21.98 20.17 62.23
C VAL A 286 -21.53 18.70 62.31
N GLY A 287 -22.48 17.78 62.50
CA GLY A 287 -22.23 16.33 62.50
C GLY A 287 -22.16 15.70 61.09
N GLY A 288 -21.93 14.39 61.01
CA GLY A 288 -21.89 13.64 59.73
C GLY A 288 -20.52 13.58 59.06
N LEU A 289 -20.44 13.04 57.84
CA LEU A 289 -19.20 12.95 57.05
C LEU A 289 -18.58 14.33 56.76
N LEU A 290 -19.37 15.27 56.23
CA LEU A 290 -18.88 16.61 55.85
C LEU A 290 -18.31 17.40 57.04
N GLY A 291 -18.96 17.29 58.21
CA GLY A 291 -18.46 17.90 59.45
C GLY A 291 -17.12 17.33 59.93
N ARG A 292 -16.84 16.04 59.66
CA ARG A 292 -15.57 15.39 60.01
C ARG A 292 -14.43 15.73 59.05
N LEU A 293 -14.73 15.94 57.77
CA LEU A 293 -13.74 16.30 56.75
C LEU A 293 -13.20 17.72 56.93
N GLY A 294 -14.01 18.60 57.52
CA GLY A 294 -13.71 20.02 57.71
C GLY A 294 -13.99 20.86 56.47
N ASN A 295 -14.39 22.12 56.67
CA ASN A 295 -14.90 22.96 55.59
C ASN A 295 -13.89 23.13 54.45
N ALA A 296 -12.61 23.34 54.76
CA ALA A 296 -11.57 23.52 53.75
C ALA A 296 -11.46 22.36 52.73
N ASN A 297 -11.66 21.10 53.16
CA ASN A 297 -11.62 19.96 52.24
C ASN A 297 -12.88 19.92 51.35
N VAL A 298 -14.05 20.22 51.92
CA VAL A 298 -15.32 20.28 51.19
C VAL A 298 -15.31 21.40 50.14
N VAL A 299 -14.79 22.57 50.51
CA VAL A 299 -14.68 23.75 49.64
C VAL A 299 -13.80 23.46 48.43
N ARG A 300 -12.66 22.80 48.63
CA ARG A 300 -11.77 22.37 47.54
C ARG A 300 -12.49 21.46 46.55
N ALA A 301 -13.19 20.44 47.06
CA ALA A 301 -13.95 19.53 46.21
C ALA A 301 -15.04 20.26 45.43
N LEU A 302 -15.77 21.19 46.07
CA LEU A 302 -16.80 21.98 45.40
C LEU A 302 -16.22 22.90 44.31
N ALA A 303 -15.05 23.49 44.56
CA ALA A 303 -14.34 24.31 43.57
C ALA A 303 -13.93 23.49 42.35
N GLU A 304 -13.37 22.28 42.54
CA GLU A 304 -13.02 21.38 41.44
C GLU A 304 -14.24 20.88 40.67
N LEU A 305 -15.32 20.50 41.37
CA LEU A 305 -16.57 20.06 40.74
C LEU A 305 -17.22 21.18 39.92
N ARG A 306 -17.19 22.43 40.40
CA ARG A 306 -17.72 23.57 39.66
C ARG A 306 -16.91 23.86 38.40
N GLU A 307 -15.60 23.79 38.49
CA GLU A 307 -14.72 23.93 37.33
C GLU A 307 -14.95 22.80 36.31
N LEU A 308 -15.20 21.57 36.78
CA LEU A 308 -15.58 20.45 35.89
C LEU A 308 -16.87 20.75 35.11
N THR A 309 -17.90 21.28 35.77
CA THR A 309 -19.15 21.66 35.11
C THR A 309 -18.89 22.72 34.04
N ARG A 310 -18.11 23.75 34.37
CA ARG A 310 -17.78 24.83 33.41
C ARG A 310 -17.01 24.30 32.21
N LEU A 311 -15.99 23.46 32.44
CA LEU A 311 -15.24 22.82 31.35
C LEU A 311 -16.14 21.92 30.50
N ALA A 312 -17.13 21.25 31.08
CA ALA A 312 -18.05 20.40 30.35
C ALA A 312 -18.97 21.20 29.42
N GLU A 313 -19.39 22.40 29.84
CA GLU A 313 -20.23 23.30 29.05
C GLU A 313 -19.43 23.99 27.93
N ASP A 314 -18.19 24.39 28.20
CA ASP A 314 -17.37 25.22 27.29
C ASP A 314 -16.41 24.42 26.38
N ALA A 315 -16.27 23.11 26.55
CA ALA A 315 -15.27 22.33 25.81
C ALA A 315 -15.54 22.31 24.30
N ALA A 316 -14.70 23.04 23.54
CA ALA A 316 -14.76 23.14 22.08
C ALA A 316 -13.40 22.88 21.38
N SER A 317 -12.42 22.36 22.11
CA SER A 317 -11.09 22.05 21.58
C SER A 317 -10.51 20.79 22.24
N GLU A 318 -9.56 20.16 21.56
CA GLU A 318 -8.80 19.01 22.08
C GLU A 318 -8.23 19.29 23.48
N GLY A 319 -7.54 20.43 23.64
CA GLY A 319 -7.01 20.85 24.94
C GLY A 319 -8.07 21.09 26.01
N ALA A 320 -9.28 21.54 25.65
CA ALA A 320 -10.37 21.68 26.62
C ALA A 320 -10.88 20.32 27.12
N TYR A 321 -11.08 19.36 26.21
CA TYR A 321 -11.47 18.00 26.59
C TYR A 321 -10.40 17.29 27.42
N GLU A 322 -9.12 17.39 27.05
CA GLU A 322 -8.04 16.82 27.86
C GLU A 322 -8.01 17.39 29.28
N ARG A 323 -8.23 18.70 29.43
CA ARG A 323 -8.29 19.35 30.74
C ARG A 323 -9.45 18.83 31.57
N LEU A 324 -10.63 18.69 30.96
CA LEU A 324 -11.80 18.10 31.62
C LEU A 324 -11.48 16.70 32.13
N LEU A 325 -10.86 15.85 31.31
CA LEU A 325 -10.51 14.48 31.68
C LEU A 325 -9.48 14.41 32.81
N LYS A 326 -8.43 15.25 32.74
CA LYS A 326 -7.40 15.33 33.78
C LYS A 326 -7.98 15.82 35.11
N LEU A 327 -8.83 16.85 35.07
CA LEU A 327 -9.48 17.36 36.27
C LEU A 327 -10.46 16.34 36.86
N ALA A 328 -11.20 15.61 36.02
CA ALA A 328 -12.16 14.61 36.48
C ALA A 328 -11.44 13.46 37.21
N ALA A 329 -10.32 12.99 36.67
CA ALA A 329 -9.48 11.99 37.32
C ALA A 329 -8.92 12.50 38.66
N ARG A 330 -8.32 13.71 38.65
CA ARG A 330 -7.76 14.32 39.86
C ARG A 330 -8.81 14.52 40.96
N CYS A 331 -10.02 14.96 40.61
CA CYS A 331 -11.10 15.22 41.56
C CYS A 331 -11.52 13.95 42.29
N VAL A 332 -11.63 12.82 41.60
CA VAL A 332 -11.99 11.53 42.22
C VAL A 332 -10.85 11.01 43.10
N ASP A 333 -9.60 11.17 42.65
CA ASP A 333 -8.41 10.71 43.40
C ASP A 333 -8.16 11.55 44.66
N ALA A 334 -8.31 12.87 44.58
CA ALA A 334 -8.09 13.80 45.69
C ALA A 334 -9.21 13.76 46.74
N HIS A 335 -10.43 13.41 46.32
CA HIS A 335 -11.60 13.38 47.18
C HIS A 335 -12.35 12.03 47.11
N PRO A 336 -11.76 10.92 47.62
CA PRO A 336 -12.39 9.59 47.55
C PRO A 336 -13.75 9.50 48.25
N TRP A 337 -13.98 10.39 49.23
CA TRP A 337 -15.24 10.49 49.96
C TRP A 337 -16.43 10.94 49.08
N LEU A 338 -16.18 11.44 47.85
CA LEU A 338 -17.24 11.69 46.86
C LEU A 338 -17.96 10.41 46.41
N ALA A 339 -17.41 9.22 46.69
CA ALA A 339 -18.05 7.94 46.42
C ALA A 339 -19.06 7.52 47.51
N GLU A 340 -19.09 8.21 48.66
CA GLU A 340 -19.94 7.83 49.79
C GLU A 340 -21.43 8.11 49.50
N ALA A 341 -22.29 7.24 50.03
CA ALA A 341 -23.74 7.38 49.85
C ALA A 341 -24.31 8.65 50.53
N GLU A 342 -23.69 9.11 51.63
CA GLU A 342 -24.09 10.34 52.34
C GLU A 342 -24.01 11.61 51.47
N VAL A 343 -23.16 11.61 50.42
CA VAL A 343 -23.01 12.74 49.49
C VAL A 343 -23.60 12.46 48.11
N GLY A 344 -24.38 11.37 47.97
CA GLY A 344 -25.04 11.02 46.71
C GLY A 344 -24.13 10.40 45.66
N GLN A 345 -22.97 9.82 46.04
CA GLN A 345 -22.07 9.11 45.13
C GLN A 345 -21.60 9.93 43.91
N ILE A 346 -21.33 11.23 44.11
CA ILE A 346 -20.89 12.18 43.06
C ILE A 346 -19.72 11.65 42.21
N ALA A 347 -18.82 10.84 42.78
CA ALA A 347 -17.72 10.23 42.03
C ALA A 347 -18.21 9.41 40.80
N ALA A 348 -19.39 8.77 40.89
CA ALA A 348 -19.99 8.04 39.77
C ALA A 348 -20.42 8.99 38.63
N GLU A 349 -20.96 10.16 38.96
CA GLU A 349 -21.35 11.19 37.98
C GLU A 349 -20.13 11.80 37.29
N VAL A 350 -19.07 12.09 38.04
CA VAL A 350 -17.77 12.53 37.49
C VAL A 350 -17.21 11.46 36.54
N GLY A 351 -17.36 10.17 36.89
CA GLY A 351 -16.98 9.05 36.02
C GLY A 351 -17.81 8.96 34.73
N THR A 352 -19.08 9.34 34.77
CA THR A 352 -19.93 9.45 33.57
C THR A 352 -19.49 10.63 32.70
N LEU A 353 -19.26 11.80 33.29
CA LEU A 353 -18.74 12.96 32.58
C LEU A 353 -17.40 12.66 31.88
N ALA A 354 -16.48 11.96 32.55
CA ALA A 354 -15.20 11.58 31.99
C ALA A 354 -15.28 10.53 30.85
N ARG A 355 -16.35 9.73 30.80
CA ARG A 355 -16.59 8.84 29.64
C ARG A 355 -17.12 9.63 28.46
N SER A 356 -18.14 10.46 28.67
CA SER A 356 -18.70 11.32 27.62
C SER A 356 -17.66 12.30 27.05
N GLY A 357 -16.80 12.87 27.91
CA GLY A 357 -15.71 13.74 27.48
C GLY A 357 -14.67 13.02 26.60
N ARG A 358 -14.40 11.72 26.85
CA ARG A 358 -13.51 10.90 26.00
C ARG A 358 -14.12 10.63 24.64
N GLU A 359 -15.40 10.24 24.60
CA GLU A 359 -16.12 10.01 23.35
C GLU A 359 -16.17 11.28 22.50
N ALA A 360 -16.41 12.43 23.13
CA ALA A 360 -16.39 13.74 22.48
C ALA A 360 -14.99 14.10 21.94
N LEU A 361 -13.93 13.86 22.71
CA LEU A 361 -12.54 14.07 22.27
C LEU A 361 -12.22 13.22 21.03
N GLU A 362 -12.54 11.93 21.04
CA GLU A 362 -12.31 11.05 19.89
C GLU A 362 -13.08 11.49 18.64
N ALA A 363 -14.33 11.95 18.81
CA ALA A 363 -15.13 12.48 17.72
C ALA A 363 -14.54 13.79 17.17
N TYR A 364 -14.06 14.67 18.05
CA TYR A 364 -13.40 15.92 17.69
C TYR A 364 -12.11 15.67 16.89
N GLU A 365 -11.25 14.75 17.35
CA GLU A 365 -10.05 14.36 16.62
C GLU A 365 -10.35 13.81 15.22
N LYS A 366 -11.38 12.97 15.09
CA LYS A 366 -11.81 12.44 13.77
C LYS A 366 -12.28 13.55 12.86
N LEU A 367 -13.04 14.51 13.38
CA LEU A 367 -13.52 15.67 12.64
C LEU A 367 -12.37 16.56 12.17
N GLU A 368 -11.41 16.88 13.04
CA GLU A 368 -10.26 17.71 12.69
C GLU A 368 -9.34 17.02 11.68
N ARG A 369 -9.09 15.71 11.81
CA ARG A 369 -8.35 14.94 10.78
C ARG A 369 -9.06 14.98 9.43
N ALA A 370 -10.39 14.83 9.42
CA ALA A 370 -11.17 14.91 8.18
C ALA A 370 -11.10 16.31 7.54
N ARG A 371 -11.18 17.38 8.34
CA ARG A 371 -11.01 18.77 7.90
C ARG A 371 -9.61 19.03 7.36
N GLN A 372 -8.56 18.55 8.03
CA GLN A 372 -7.18 18.72 7.60
C GLN A 372 -6.92 17.99 6.28
N SER A 373 -7.38 16.74 6.16
CA SER A 373 -7.30 15.97 4.92
C SER A 373 -8.03 16.66 3.75
N ALA A 374 -9.24 17.17 4.01
CA ALA A 374 -10.00 17.94 3.02
C ALA A 374 -9.25 19.21 2.56
N ARG A 375 -8.64 19.97 3.49
CA ARG A 375 -7.81 21.15 3.15
C ARG A 375 -6.60 20.78 2.28
N GLN A 376 -5.85 19.74 2.67
CA GLN A 376 -4.69 19.29 1.91
C GLN A 376 -5.06 18.82 0.50
N ALA A 377 -6.19 18.12 0.35
CA ALA A 377 -6.68 17.70 -0.95
C ALA A 377 -7.06 18.89 -1.84
N VAL A 378 -7.65 19.94 -1.27
CA VAL A 378 -7.93 21.21 -2.00
C VAL A 378 -6.63 21.91 -2.40
N GLU A 379 -5.66 22.05 -1.49
CA GLU A 379 -4.37 22.68 -1.79
C GLU A 379 -3.59 21.93 -2.89
N ALA A 380 -3.55 20.59 -2.80
CA ALA A 380 -2.94 19.75 -3.83
C ALA A 380 -3.64 19.93 -5.19
N ALA A 381 -4.99 19.91 -5.21
CA ALA A 381 -5.75 20.14 -6.42
C ALA A 381 -5.50 21.55 -7.02
N GLN A 382 -5.37 22.58 -6.19
CA GLN A 382 -5.01 23.94 -6.63
C GLN A 382 -3.62 24.00 -7.27
N GLY A 383 -2.65 23.30 -6.70
CA GLY A 383 -1.30 23.16 -7.24
C GLY A 383 -1.32 22.49 -8.62
N GLU A 384 -1.98 21.33 -8.73
CA GLU A 384 -2.10 20.58 -9.97
C GLU A 384 -2.86 21.33 -11.07
N VAL A 385 -3.93 22.07 -10.71
CA VAL A 385 -4.64 22.95 -11.65
C VAL A 385 -3.72 24.05 -12.16
N SER A 386 -2.94 24.69 -11.29
CA SER A 386 -2.03 25.76 -11.69
C SER A 386 -0.90 25.26 -12.58
N GLU A 387 -0.35 24.07 -12.28
CA GLU A 387 0.65 23.42 -13.12
C GLU A 387 0.09 23.04 -14.51
N LEU A 388 -1.11 22.46 -14.54
CA LEU A 388 -1.80 22.11 -15.80
C LEU A 388 -2.02 23.36 -16.67
N LEU A 389 -2.57 24.43 -16.09
CA LEU A 389 -2.79 25.68 -16.79
C LEU A 389 -1.48 26.28 -17.32
N SER A 390 -0.39 26.24 -16.54
CA SER A 390 0.92 26.70 -16.99
C SER A 390 1.46 25.89 -18.17
N LYS A 391 1.29 24.56 -18.15
CA LYS A 391 1.69 23.69 -19.26
C LYS A 391 0.90 24.02 -20.52
N VAL A 392 -0.42 24.14 -20.40
CA VAL A 392 -1.32 24.50 -21.50
C VAL A 392 -0.94 25.85 -22.13
N VAL A 393 -0.69 26.87 -21.32
CA VAL A 393 -0.29 28.21 -21.81
C VAL A 393 1.05 28.16 -22.56
N SER A 394 1.97 27.28 -22.17
CA SER A 394 3.30 27.14 -22.79
C SER A 394 3.32 26.34 -24.10
N LEU A 395 2.20 25.72 -24.51
CA LEU A 395 2.11 24.98 -25.76
C LEU A 395 2.30 25.92 -26.98
N LEU A 396 2.97 25.41 -28.01
CA LEU A 396 3.24 26.16 -29.25
C LEU A 396 2.09 26.09 -30.27
N TRP A 397 1.03 25.30 -29.99
CA TRP A 397 -0.20 25.17 -30.78
C TRP A 397 0.04 25.04 -32.28
N GLN A 398 0.86 24.07 -32.68
CA GLN A 398 1.27 23.91 -34.07
C GLN A 398 0.55 22.76 -34.78
N LYS A 399 -0.04 21.83 -34.02
CA LYS A 399 -0.69 20.64 -34.58
C LYS A 399 -2.04 20.38 -33.93
N PRO A 400 -2.96 19.67 -34.60
CA PRO A 400 -4.27 19.31 -34.05
C PRO A 400 -4.19 18.57 -32.70
N GLU A 401 -3.17 17.74 -32.51
CA GLU A 401 -2.98 16.92 -31.31
C GLU A 401 -2.73 17.78 -30.05
N ASP A 402 -2.09 18.94 -30.21
CA ASP A 402 -1.84 19.89 -29.10
C ASP A 402 -3.17 20.35 -28.46
N PHE A 403 -4.22 20.53 -29.28
CA PHE A 403 -5.55 20.94 -28.84
C PHE A 403 -6.34 19.81 -28.18
N THR A 404 -6.32 18.61 -28.77
CA THR A 404 -7.07 17.48 -28.23
C THR A 404 -6.49 17.00 -26.90
N GLU A 405 -5.16 17.00 -26.75
CA GLU A 405 -4.49 16.64 -25.49
C GLU A 405 -4.79 17.66 -24.37
N ALA A 406 -4.68 18.95 -24.65
CA ALA A 406 -4.96 20.01 -23.67
C ALA A 406 -6.43 19.98 -23.19
N ILE A 407 -7.39 19.82 -24.12
CA ILE A 407 -8.82 19.72 -23.77
C ILE A 407 -9.10 18.47 -22.93
N ARG A 408 -8.52 17.32 -23.31
CA ARG A 408 -8.68 16.07 -22.56
C ARG A 408 -8.11 16.20 -21.14
N ALA A 409 -6.94 16.81 -20.98
CA ALA A 409 -6.32 17.03 -19.68
C ALA A 409 -7.17 17.95 -18.78
N ILE A 410 -7.70 19.05 -19.33
CA ILE A 410 -8.59 19.96 -18.59
C ILE A 410 -9.90 19.26 -18.20
N LYS A 411 -10.58 18.56 -19.14
CA LYS A 411 -11.82 17.82 -18.85
C LYS A 411 -11.61 16.78 -17.76
N ARG A 412 -10.50 16.02 -17.81
CA ARG A 412 -10.14 15.06 -16.77
C ARG A 412 -9.98 15.74 -15.41
N LYS A 413 -9.24 16.86 -15.36
CA LYS A 413 -9.02 17.60 -14.11
C LYS A 413 -10.34 18.14 -13.51
N ARG A 414 -11.26 18.61 -14.35
CA ARG A 414 -12.62 19.01 -13.93
C ARG A 414 -13.43 17.84 -13.37
N GLY A 415 -13.30 16.64 -13.95
CA GLY A 415 -13.89 15.42 -13.39
C GLY A 415 -13.34 15.09 -12.00
N GLU A 416 -12.02 15.19 -11.82
CA GLU A 416 -11.36 14.99 -10.51
C GLU A 416 -11.84 16.02 -9.47
N LEU A 417 -11.99 17.30 -9.85
CA LEU A 417 -12.55 18.33 -8.97
C LEU A 417 -14.01 18.04 -8.59
N THR A 418 -14.79 17.46 -9.49
CA THR A 418 -16.19 17.06 -9.19
C THR A 418 -16.22 15.96 -8.13
N GLY A 419 -15.35 14.96 -8.23
CA GLY A 419 -15.20 13.94 -7.19
C GLY A 419 -14.79 14.55 -5.84
N LEU A 420 -13.91 15.54 -5.84
CA LEU A 420 -13.49 16.23 -4.61
C LEU A 420 -14.62 17.04 -3.95
N ARG A 421 -15.60 17.55 -4.72
CA ARG A 421 -16.79 18.24 -4.16
C ARG A 421 -17.68 17.32 -3.33
N GLU A 422 -17.66 16.02 -3.57
CA GLU A 422 -18.50 15.05 -2.85
C GLU A 422 -17.91 14.68 -1.48
N GLN A 423 -16.64 15.03 -1.21
CA GLN A 423 -16.00 14.76 0.07
C GLN A 423 -16.48 15.74 1.16
N ALA A 424 -16.72 15.21 2.35
CA ALA A 424 -17.14 16.00 3.50
C ALA A 424 -16.07 17.03 3.94
N HIS A 425 -16.52 18.18 4.44
CA HIS A 425 -15.68 19.26 5.00
C HIS A 425 -14.76 19.99 4.01
N VAL A 426 -14.92 19.72 2.71
CA VAL A 426 -14.20 20.40 1.64
C VAL A 426 -14.69 21.84 1.45
N ASP A 427 -13.76 22.75 1.15
CA ASP A 427 -14.06 24.13 0.78
C ASP A 427 -14.61 24.19 -0.65
N LEU A 428 -15.94 24.23 -0.75
CA LEU A 428 -16.65 24.28 -2.03
C LEU A 428 -16.34 25.55 -2.82
N ALA A 429 -16.16 26.69 -2.15
CA ALA A 429 -15.87 27.95 -2.82
C ALA A 429 -14.48 27.93 -3.48
N ALA A 430 -13.49 27.33 -2.80
CA ALA A 430 -12.16 27.13 -3.35
C ALA A 430 -12.17 26.21 -4.58
N ILE A 431 -12.95 25.12 -4.56
CA ILE A 431 -13.08 24.23 -5.72
C ILE A 431 -13.81 24.92 -6.88
N ASP A 432 -14.91 25.63 -6.61
CA ASP A 432 -15.67 26.36 -7.63
C ASP A 432 -14.82 27.42 -8.33
N ALA A 433 -13.91 28.07 -7.59
CA ALA A 433 -12.93 28.98 -8.17
C ALA A 433 -11.97 28.25 -9.13
N GLN A 434 -11.50 27.05 -8.80
CA GLN A 434 -10.63 26.28 -9.70
C GLN A 434 -11.37 25.71 -10.91
N ASP A 435 -12.60 25.22 -10.75
CA ASP A 435 -13.40 24.74 -11.90
C ASP A 435 -13.72 25.90 -12.85
N THR A 436 -14.00 27.09 -12.34
CA THR A 436 -14.18 28.31 -13.16
C THR A 436 -12.92 28.62 -13.97
N ARG A 437 -11.73 28.61 -13.36
CA ARG A 437 -10.46 28.83 -14.09
C ARG A 437 -10.25 27.81 -15.21
N LEU A 438 -10.55 26.54 -14.96
CA LEU A 438 -10.46 25.48 -15.97
C LEU A 438 -11.48 25.65 -17.10
N ARG A 439 -12.70 26.12 -16.81
CA ARG A 439 -13.72 26.44 -17.83
C ARG A 439 -13.27 27.59 -18.72
N GLU A 440 -12.82 28.69 -18.13
CA GLU A 440 -12.33 29.86 -18.88
C GLU A 440 -11.17 29.49 -19.80
N GLU A 441 -10.25 28.63 -19.35
CA GLU A 441 -9.15 28.18 -20.19
C GLU A 441 -9.63 27.22 -21.28
N LEU A 442 -10.59 26.32 -20.99
CA LEU A 442 -11.22 25.46 -22.00
C LEU A 442 -11.84 26.30 -23.13
N ASP A 443 -12.54 27.38 -22.78
CA ASP A 443 -13.17 28.30 -23.74
C ASP A 443 -12.12 28.99 -24.61
N ARG A 444 -11.02 29.48 -24.01
CA ARG A 444 -9.88 30.09 -24.73
C ARG A 444 -9.22 29.12 -25.71
N ILE A 445 -8.99 27.88 -25.30
CA ILE A 445 -8.43 26.84 -26.19
C ILE A 445 -9.40 26.58 -27.34
N GLY A 446 -10.71 26.55 -27.07
CA GLY A 446 -11.73 26.38 -28.09
C GLY A 446 -11.68 27.47 -29.16
N GLU A 447 -11.67 28.74 -28.76
CA GLU A 447 -11.54 29.86 -29.70
C GLU A 447 -10.24 29.78 -30.53
N ARG A 448 -9.14 29.34 -29.91
CA ARG A 448 -7.84 29.20 -30.57
C ARG A 448 -7.83 28.03 -31.56
N ALA A 449 -8.44 26.91 -31.21
CA ALA A 449 -8.60 25.75 -32.08
C ALA A 449 -9.43 26.11 -33.32
N LEU A 450 -10.53 26.85 -33.14
CA LEU A 450 -11.36 27.33 -34.24
C LEU A 450 -10.59 28.21 -35.23
N LYS A 451 -9.77 29.13 -34.73
CA LYS A 451 -8.89 29.95 -35.60
C LYS A 451 -7.86 29.10 -36.32
N PHE A 452 -7.28 28.10 -35.65
CA PHE A 452 -6.30 27.19 -36.25
C PHE A 452 -6.91 26.35 -37.37
N PHE A 453 -8.07 25.73 -37.15
CA PHE A 453 -8.72 24.88 -38.14
C PHE A 453 -9.43 25.67 -39.26
N ALA A 454 -9.73 26.95 -39.05
CA ALA A 454 -10.23 27.82 -40.12
C ALA A 454 -9.18 28.11 -41.22
N ASP A 455 -7.89 27.89 -40.94
CA ASP A 455 -6.82 28.04 -41.94
C ASP A 455 -6.76 26.81 -42.88
N PRO A 456 -6.93 26.96 -44.21
CA PRO A 456 -6.78 25.88 -45.17
C PRO A 456 -5.43 25.13 -45.09
N ALA A 457 -4.38 25.79 -44.59
CA ALA A 457 -3.07 25.19 -44.40
C ALA A 457 -3.04 24.13 -43.27
N ALA A 458 -3.94 24.22 -42.28
CA ALA A 458 -3.99 23.28 -41.15
C ALA A 458 -4.31 21.84 -41.61
N PHE A 459 -5.19 21.69 -42.60
CA PHE A 459 -5.52 20.39 -43.20
C PHE A 459 -4.55 19.96 -44.31
N ALA A 460 -3.69 20.85 -44.81
CA ALA A 460 -2.76 20.55 -45.89
C ALA A 460 -1.70 19.51 -45.45
N SER A 461 -1.23 19.59 -44.20
CA SER A 461 -0.30 18.61 -43.62
C SER A 461 -0.93 17.21 -43.55
N LEU A 462 -2.19 17.11 -43.10
CA LEU A 462 -2.94 15.86 -43.03
C LEU A 462 -3.16 15.25 -44.43
N ARG A 463 -3.56 16.06 -45.41
CA ARG A 463 -3.70 15.61 -46.81
C ARG A 463 -2.37 15.13 -47.41
N LYS A 464 -1.26 15.79 -47.08
CA LYS A 464 0.07 15.34 -47.51
C LYS A 464 0.41 13.97 -46.92
N GLY A 465 0.15 13.76 -45.62
CA GLY A 465 0.34 12.47 -44.96
C GLY A 465 -0.50 11.34 -45.56
N LEU A 466 -1.76 11.63 -45.93
CA LEU A 466 -2.63 10.67 -46.62
C LEU A 466 -2.12 10.31 -48.03
N ASN A 467 -1.64 11.29 -48.79
CA ASN A 467 -1.05 11.03 -50.11
C ASN A 467 0.24 10.20 -50.02
N GLU A 468 1.10 10.47 -49.03
CA GLU A 468 2.29 9.67 -48.77
C GLU A 468 1.93 8.24 -48.35
N ALA A 469 0.91 8.07 -47.50
CA ALA A 469 0.42 6.76 -47.11
C ALA A 469 -0.16 5.98 -48.30
N ALA A 470 -0.93 6.63 -49.18
CA ALA A 470 -1.46 6.03 -50.41
C ALA A 470 -0.34 5.54 -51.33
N ALA A 471 0.67 6.38 -51.60
CA ALA A 471 1.83 6.01 -52.41
C ALA A 471 2.67 4.88 -51.79
N ALA A 472 2.78 4.86 -50.45
CA ALA A 472 3.47 3.81 -49.72
C ALA A 472 2.71 2.46 -49.79
N VAL A 473 1.38 2.46 -49.79
CA VAL A 473 0.55 1.26 -50.01
C VAL A 473 0.82 0.69 -51.41
N ASP A 474 0.80 1.52 -52.45
CA ASP A 474 0.98 1.06 -53.84
C ASP A 474 2.38 0.50 -54.08
N SER A 475 3.41 1.11 -53.49
CA SER A 475 4.81 0.73 -53.66
C SER A 475 5.27 -0.42 -52.74
N ALA A 476 4.43 -0.87 -51.80
CA ALA A 476 4.77 -1.95 -50.90
C ALA A 476 5.02 -3.26 -51.66
N LYS A 477 6.12 -3.93 -51.30
CA LYS A 477 6.59 -5.20 -51.90
C LYS A 477 6.47 -6.41 -50.96
N SER A 478 6.08 -6.20 -49.70
CA SER A 478 5.86 -7.29 -48.75
C SER A 478 4.75 -6.97 -47.77
N THR A 479 4.13 -8.01 -47.20
CA THR A 479 3.11 -7.87 -46.16
C THR A 479 3.64 -7.15 -44.91
N LYS A 480 4.91 -7.37 -44.56
CA LYS A 480 5.59 -6.70 -43.43
C LYS A 480 5.72 -5.19 -43.62
N ALA A 481 5.88 -4.72 -44.86
CA ALA A 481 5.99 -3.28 -45.17
C ALA A 481 4.65 -2.54 -45.04
N LEU A 482 3.51 -3.25 -45.12
CA LEU A 482 2.17 -2.66 -45.01
C LEU A 482 1.73 -2.40 -43.55
N ALA A 483 2.25 -3.16 -42.59
CA ALA A 483 1.89 -3.02 -41.16
C ALA A 483 2.09 -1.60 -40.59
N PRO A 484 3.28 -0.96 -40.71
CA PRO A 484 3.50 0.39 -40.17
C PRO A 484 2.68 1.47 -40.90
N ILE A 485 2.22 1.19 -42.12
CA ILE A 485 1.35 2.11 -42.87
C ILE A 485 -0.09 2.02 -42.32
N GLY A 486 -0.54 0.82 -41.96
CA GLY A 486 -1.83 0.61 -41.29
C GLY A 486 -1.89 1.33 -39.94
N GLU A 487 -0.88 1.17 -39.10
CA GLU A 487 -0.79 1.86 -37.80
C GLU A 487 -0.85 3.38 -37.94
N LYS A 488 -0.18 3.95 -38.97
CA LYS A 488 -0.25 5.39 -39.26
C LYS A 488 -1.65 5.84 -39.70
N LEU A 489 -2.35 5.04 -40.52
CA LEU A 489 -3.74 5.34 -40.93
C LEU A 489 -4.70 5.24 -39.74
N ASP A 490 -4.43 4.34 -38.80
CA ASP A 490 -5.21 4.19 -37.57
C ASP A 490 -5.04 5.38 -36.63
N ALA A 491 -3.80 5.82 -36.41
CA ALA A 491 -3.52 7.03 -35.64
C ALA A 491 -4.13 8.30 -36.26
N LEU A 492 -4.12 8.39 -37.60
CA LEU A 492 -4.77 9.50 -38.33
C LEU A 492 -6.30 9.46 -38.17
N ALA A 493 -6.92 8.29 -38.18
CA ALA A 493 -8.36 8.15 -37.92
C ALA A 493 -8.70 8.60 -36.49
N GLU A 494 -7.96 8.13 -35.48
CA GLU A 494 -8.19 8.52 -34.08
C GLU A 494 -8.01 10.03 -33.86
N SER A 495 -7.05 10.64 -34.56
CA SER A 495 -6.85 12.10 -34.53
C SER A 495 -8.03 12.86 -35.14
N LEU A 496 -8.63 12.33 -36.22
CA LEU A 496 -9.83 12.90 -36.85
C LEU A 496 -11.09 12.72 -35.98
N ASP A 497 -11.21 11.63 -35.23
CA ASP A 497 -12.28 11.45 -34.23
C ASP A 497 -12.21 12.51 -33.13
N GLY A 498 -11.01 12.71 -32.56
CA GLY A 498 -10.79 13.75 -31.55
C GLY A 498 -11.09 15.15 -32.07
N LEU A 499 -10.79 15.41 -33.35
CA LEU A 499 -11.11 16.65 -34.04
C LEU A 499 -12.64 16.84 -34.21
N SER A 500 -13.35 15.78 -34.60
CA SER A 500 -14.81 15.78 -34.76
C SER A 500 -15.53 16.03 -33.43
N GLU A 501 -15.09 15.37 -32.36
CA GLU A 501 -15.62 15.55 -31.01
C GLU A 501 -15.35 16.97 -30.48
N LEU A 502 -14.15 17.49 -30.75
CA LEU A 502 -13.76 18.86 -30.41
C LEU A 502 -14.65 19.89 -31.13
N ILE A 503 -14.88 19.73 -32.44
CA ILE A 503 -15.78 20.60 -33.22
C ILE A 503 -17.22 20.52 -32.70
N ALA A 504 -17.69 19.34 -32.31
CA ALA A 504 -19.03 19.14 -31.75
C ALA A 504 -19.20 19.81 -30.38
N SER A 505 -18.13 19.87 -29.57
CA SER A 505 -18.16 20.45 -28.22
C SER A 505 -18.22 21.98 -28.18
N PHE A 506 -18.00 22.67 -29.30
CA PHE A 506 -18.08 24.12 -29.37
C PHE A 506 -19.52 24.62 -29.52
N GLU A 507 -20.26 24.67 -28.42
CA GLU A 507 -21.67 25.12 -28.42
C GLU A 507 -21.84 26.62 -28.75
N GLN A 508 -20.87 27.46 -28.39
CA GLN A 508 -20.98 28.93 -28.50
C GLN A 508 -20.51 29.53 -29.86
N THR A 509 -20.14 28.71 -30.84
CA THR A 509 -19.65 29.19 -32.14
C THR A 509 -20.69 29.27 -33.26
N ASP A 510 -20.39 30.12 -34.26
CA ASP A 510 -21.10 30.20 -35.54
C ASP A 510 -21.34 28.80 -36.14
N ALA A 511 -22.62 28.45 -36.28
CA ALA A 511 -23.05 27.16 -36.81
C ALA A 511 -22.50 26.89 -38.21
N GLN A 512 -22.25 27.94 -38.99
CA GLN A 512 -21.76 27.81 -40.37
C GLN A 512 -20.27 27.41 -40.44
N GLN A 513 -19.44 27.91 -39.52
CA GLN A 513 -18.03 27.51 -39.41
C GLN A 513 -17.91 26.06 -38.93
N ARG A 514 -18.71 25.65 -37.94
CA ARG A 514 -18.76 24.25 -37.47
C ARG A 514 -19.15 23.28 -38.58
N ALA A 515 -20.21 23.59 -39.35
CA ALA A 515 -20.64 22.75 -40.46
C ALA A 515 -19.55 22.60 -41.54
N THR A 516 -18.80 23.67 -41.82
CA THR A 516 -17.69 23.65 -42.79
C THR A 516 -16.54 22.75 -42.32
N LEU A 517 -16.12 22.88 -41.06
CA LEU A 517 -15.06 22.06 -40.47
C LEU A 517 -15.45 20.58 -40.37
N LEU A 518 -16.70 20.29 -39.99
CA LEU A 518 -17.22 18.92 -39.94
C LEU A 518 -17.24 18.28 -41.33
N GLY A 519 -17.59 19.06 -42.37
CA GLY A 519 -17.53 18.63 -43.76
C GLY A 519 -16.10 18.33 -44.24
N GLN A 520 -15.12 19.18 -43.89
CA GLN A 520 -13.72 18.95 -44.23
C GLN A 520 -13.14 17.71 -43.52
N THR A 521 -13.49 17.50 -42.25
CA THR A 521 -13.09 16.31 -41.46
C THR A 521 -13.72 15.04 -42.03
N SER A 522 -14.99 15.10 -42.43
CA SER A 522 -15.71 13.99 -43.07
C SER A 522 -15.07 13.58 -44.42
N ALA A 523 -14.59 14.55 -45.19
CA ALA A 523 -13.89 14.28 -46.45
C ALA A 523 -12.55 13.56 -46.23
N LEU A 524 -11.79 13.95 -45.20
CA LEU A 524 -10.55 13.26 -44.82
C LEU A 524 -10.82 11.83 -44.32
N TYR A 525 -11.91 11.63 -43.60
CA TYR A 525 -12.37 10.31 -43.18
C TYR A 525 -12.64 9.36 -44.36
N ALA A 526 -13.34 9.86 -45.38
CA ALA A 526 -13.59 9.10 -46.59
C ALA A 526 -12.27 8.71 -47.29
N GLU A 527 -11.28 9.60 -47.27
CA GLU A 527 -9.96 9.36 -47.85
C GLU A 527 -9.13 8.32 -47.08
N VAL A 528 -9.10 8.38 -45.75
CA VAL A 528 -8.50 7.34 -44.89
C VAL A 528 -9.11 5.97 -45.17
N ASN A 529 -10.44 5.89 -45.22
CA ASN A 529 -11.14 4.63 -45.46
C ASN A 529 -10.85 4.06 -46.86
N ARG A 530 -10.74 4.93 -47.88
CA ARG A 530 -10.32 4.53 -49.23
C ARG A 530 -8.91 3.93 -49.23
N ILE A 531 -7.96 4.56 -48.55
CA ILE A 531 -6.57 4.06 -48.49
C ILE A 531 -6.50 2.74 -47.69
N ARG A 532 -7.24 2.61 -46.58
CA ARG A 532 -7.35 1.35 -45.83
C ARG A 532 -7.90 0.20 -46.69
N ALA A 533 -8.91 0.47 -47.51
CA ALA A 533 -9.43 -0.52 -48.46
C ALA A 533 -8.35 -0.96 -49.47
N GLY A 534 -7.60 -0.01 -50.04
CA GLY A 534 -6.46 -0.29 -50.92
C GLY A 534 -5.35 -1.10 -50.23
N LEU A 535 -5.02 -0.77 -48.98
CA LEU A 535 -4.04 -1.49 -48.16
C LEU A 535 -4.45 -2.95 -47.97
N ARG A 536 -5.73 -3.20 -47.67
CA ARG A 536 -6.28 -4.54 -47.51
C ARG A 536 -6.15 -5.37 -48.79
N THR A 537 -6.57 -4.82 -49.93
CA THR A 537 -6.45 -5.50 -51.23
C THR A 537 -4.99 -5.78 -51.59
N ARG A 538 -4.08 -4.83 -51.35
CA ARG A 538 -2.64 -5.02 -51.60
C ARG A 538 -2.04 -6.08 -50.70
N ARG A 539 -2.47 -6.15 -49.43
CA ARG A 539 -2.05 -7.16 -48.46
C ARG A 539 -2.47 -8.56 -48.89
N GLU A 540 -3.72 -8.73 -49.32
CA GLU A 540 -4.24 -10.01 -49.82
C GLU A 540 -3.42 -10.49 -51.02
N GLY A 541 -3.16 -9.62 -52.01
CA GLY A 541 -2.35 -9.99 -53.19
C GLY A 541 -0.88 -10.32 -52.89
N LEU A 542 -0.23 -9.61 -51.95
CA LEU A 542 1.14 -9.92 -51.54
C LEU A 542 1.22 -11.22 -50.72
N LEU A 543 0.22 -11.50 -49.89
CA LEU A 543 0.15 -12.73 -49.10
C LEU A 543 0.03 -13.96 -50.00
N GLU A 544 -0.80 -13.91 -51.04
CA GLU A 544 -0.92 -15.01 -52.02
C GLU A 544 0.41 -15.27 -52.75
N GLN A 545 1.15 -14.22 -53.11
CA GLN A 545 2.43 -14.34 -53.79
C GLN A 545 3.53 -14.89 -52.87
N GLU A 546 3.61 -14.40 -51.63
CA GLU A 546 4.57 -14.86 -50.62
C GLU A 546 4.30 -16.34 -50.23
N GLN A 547 3.04 -16.71 -50.01
CA GLN A 547 2.64 -18.08 -49.69
C GLN A 547 2.91 -19.04 -50.85
N GLY A 548 2.70 -18.62 -52.11
CA GLY A 548 2.99 -19.45 -53.28
C GLY A 548 4.47 -19.78 -53.46
N LEU A 549 5.37 -18.83 -53.19
CA LEU A 549 6.81 -19.07 -53.24
C LEU A 549 7.26 -20.05 -52.14
N GLU A 550 6.75 -19.87 -50.92
CA GLU A 550 7.08 -20.76 -49.81
C GLU A 550 6.52 -22.18 -50.02
N PHE A 551 5.27 -22.28 -50.50
CA PHE A 551 4.62 -23.55 -50.80
C PHE A 551 5.40 -24.34 -51.85
N GLY A 552 5.82 -23.71 -52.96
CA GLY A 552 6.61 -24.37 -53.99
C GLY A 552 7.97 -24.90 -53.48
N ALA A 553 8.65 -24.16 -52.60
CA ALA A 553 9.89 -24.60 -51.99
C ALA A 553 9.68 -25.82 -51.06
N GLN A 554 8.63 -25.79 -50.23
CA GLN A 554 8.29 -26.90 -49.32
C GLN A 554 7.86 -28.16 -50.10
N LEU A 555 7.12 -28.00 -51.19
CA LEU A 555 6.73 -29.11 -52.07
C LEU A 555 7.95 -29.79 -52.69
N THR A 556 8.95 -29.00 -53.12
CA THR A 556 10.22 -29.53 -53.66
C THR A 556 10.96 -30.35 -52.61
N VAL A 557 10.99 -29.90 -51.35
CA VAL A 557 11.62 -30.65 -50.24
C VAL A 557 10.86 -31.94 -49.95
N LEU A 558 9.53 -31.92 -49.98
CA LEU A 558 8.69 -33.10 -49.80
C LEU A 558 8.98 -34.17 -50.88
N GLU A 559 9.07 -33.79 -52.14
CA GLU A 559 9.38 -34.71 -53.26
C GLU A 559 10.76 -35.36 -53.10
N GLN A 560 11.76 -34.58 -52.68
CA GLN A 560 13.11 -35.08 -52.41
C GLN A 560 13.12 -36.06 -51.22
N SER A 561 12.37 -35.73 -50.16
CA SER A 561 12.19 -36.60 -48.99
C SER A 561 11.53 -37.92 -49.35
N LEU A 562 10.42 -37.89 -50.10
CA LEU A 562 9.71 -39.06 -50.62
C LEU A 562 10.65 -39.98 -51.41
N THR A 563 11.39 -39.42 -52.35
CA THR A 563 12.32 -40.18 -53.20
C THR A 563 13.42 -40.85 -52.37
N ASN A 564 13.98 -40.14 -51.40
CA ASN A 564 15.03 -40.67 -50.51
C ASN A 564 14.51 -41.78 -49.60
N LEU A 565 13.30 -41.61 -49.04
CA LEU A 565 12.66 -42.63 -48.20
C LEU A 565 12.37 -43.92 -48.99
N LEU A 566 11.81 -43.80 -50.20
CA LEU A 566 11.57 -44.94 -51.10
C LEU A 566 12.86 -45.70 -51.45
N ALA A 567 13.97 -44.99 -51.62
CA ALA A 567 15.26 -45.60 -51.98
C ALA A 567 15.93 -46.34 -50.81
N ARG A 568 15.76 -45.86 -49.57
CA ARG A 568 16.44 -46.41 -48.38
C ARG A 568 15.68 -47.55 -47.71
N SER A 569 14.37 -47.65 -47.91
CA SER A 569 13.57 -48.74 -47.34
C SER A 569 13.84 -50.06 -48.07
N ASP A 570 14.32 -51.04 -47.33
CA ASP A 570 14.78 -52.36 -47.80
C ASP A 570 13.88 -53.52 -47.35
N SER A 571 12.86 -53.23 -46.54
CA SER A 571 11.85 -54.16 -46.03
C SER A 571 10.42 -53.60 -46.20
N PRO A 572 9.39 -54.45 -46.30
CA PRO A 572 8.00 -54.00 -46.32
C PRO A 572 7.63 -53.12 -45.12
N GLU A 573 8.14 -53.47 -43.94
CA GLU A 573 7.87 -52.76 -42.69
C GLU A 573 8.48 -51.34 -42.71
N ALA A 574 9.70 -51.21 -43.25
CA ALA A 574 10.35 -49.91 -43.45
C ALA A 574 9.66 -49.05 -44.53
N ILE A 575 8.92 -49.66 -45.47
CA ILE A 575 8.10 -48.95 -46.45
C ILE A 575 6.85 -48.36 -45.79
N ASP A 576 6.18 -49.12 -44.92
CA ASP A 576 4.98 -48.65 -44.21
C ASP A 576 5.32 -47.49 -43.25
N GLU A 577 6.46 -47.56 -42.55
CA GLU A 577 6.94 -46.45 -41.70
C GLU A 577 7.27 -45.19 -42.51
N ALA A 578 7.93 -45.35 -43.66
CA ALA A 578 8.26 -44.25 -44.57
C ALA A 578 7.00 -43.58 -45.16
N LEU A 579 5.97 -44.36 -45.48
CA LEU A 579 4.68 -43.85 -45.93
C LEU A 579 4.01 -43.00 -44.83
N ALA A 580 3.93 -43.50 -43.60
CA ALA A 580 3.34 -42.77 -42.49
C ALA A 580 4.02 -41.41 -42.25
N ARG A 581 5.36 -41.37 -42.32
CA ARG A 581 6.13 -40.12 -42.21
C ARG A 581 5.82 -39.13 -43.33
N THR A 582 5.71 -39.62 -44.57
CA THR A 582 5.40 -38.77 -45.73
C THR A 582 3.98 -38.20 -45.65
N LEU A 583 3.00 -39.01 -45.24
CA LEU A 583 1.62 -38.56 -45.03
C LEU A 583 1.54 -37.48 -43.94
N GLY A 584 2.27 -37.65 -42.83
CA GLY A 584 2.34 -36.62 -41.78
C GLY A 584 2.97 -35.30 -42.25
N GLN A 585 3.98 -35.35 -43.15
CA GLN A 585 4.54 -34.14 -43.77
C GLN A 585 3.51 -33.43 -44.67
N ILE A 586 2.71 -34.18 -45.42
CA ILE A 586 1.64 -33.64 -46.26
C ILE A 586 0.55 -32.99 -45.39
N GLU A 587 0.09 -33.65 -44.33
CA GLU A 587 -0.92 -33.11 -43.40
C GLU A 587 -0.44 -31.80 -42.72
N HIS A 588 0.85 -31.71 -42.39
CA HIS A 588 1.43 -30.47 -41.86
C HIS A 588 1.36 -29.31 -42.87
N LEU A 589 1.62 -29.60 -44.16
CA LEU A 589 1.50 -28.60 -45.22
C LEU A 589 0.03 -28.21 -45.46
N GLU A 590 -0.91 -29.16 -45.39
CA GLU A 590 -2.36 -28.89 -45.48
C GLU A 590 -2.83 -27.95 -44.36
N GLY A 591 -2.38 -28.17 -43.12
CA GLY A 591 -2.71 -27.31 -41.98
C GLY A 591 -2.16 -25.88 -42.12
N ARG A 592 -1.02 -25.71 -42.81
CA ARG A 592 -0.34 -24.42 -42.96
C ARG A 592 -0.82 -23.62 -44.18
N PHE A 593 -1.14 -24.29 -45.28
CA PHE A 593 -1.48 -23.68 -46.57
C PHE A 593 -2.95 -23.90 -47.00
N GLY A 594 -3.75 -24.57 -46.18
CA GLY A 594 -5.12 -25.00 -46.51
C GLY A 594 -6.15 -23.90 -46.71
N SER A 595 -5.81 -22.62 -46.47
CA SER A 595 -6.69 -21.49 -46.78
C SER A 595 -6.76 -21.19 -48.29
N GLN A 596 -5.84 -21.72 -49.11
CA GLN A 596 -5.77 -21.45 -50.53
C GLN A 596 -6.23 -22.68 -51.34
N PRO A 597 -7.38 -22.63 -52.04
CA PRO A 597 -7.96 -23.80 -52.70
C PRO A 597 -7.04 -24.50 -53.71
N GLY A 598 -6.18 -23.73 -54.41
CA GLY A 598 -5.23 -24.28 -55.37
C GLY A 598 -4.16 -25.18 -54.75
N PHE A 599 -3.66 -24.84 -53.55
CA PHE A 599 -2.63 -25.62 -52.87
C PHE A 599 -3.17 -26.94 -52.30
N LEU A 600 -4.42 -26.94 -51.84
CA LEU A 600 -5.10 -28.16 -51.37
C LEU A 600 -5.24 -29.21 -52.48
N VAL A 601 -5.59 -28.78 -53.70
CA VAL A 601 -5.68 -29.67 -54.86
C VAL A 601 -4.33 -30.32 -55.15
N GLU A 602 -3.25 -29.52 -55.10
CA GLU A 602 -1.90 -30.02 -55.35
C GLU A 602 -1.41 -30.99 -54.26
N LEU A 603 -1.64 -30.68 -52.98
CA LEU A 603 -1.30 -31.59 -51.86
C LEU A 603 -2.08 -32.90 -51.91
N THR A 604 -3.36 -32.85 -52.27
CA THR A 604 -4.20 -34.06 -52.45
C THR A 604 -3.61 -34.96 -53.54
N SER A 605 -3.24 -34.38 -54.69
CA SER A 605 -2.59 -35.13 -55.77
C SER A 605 -1.26 -35.76 -55.33
N ARG A 606 -0.45 -35.06 -54.52
CA ARG A 606 0.80 -35.64 -53.99
C ARG A 606 0.58 -36.76 -52.98
N ARG A 607 -0.49 -36.68 -52.18
CA ARG A 607 -0.90 -37.74 -51.26
C ARG A 607 -1.22 -39.03 -52.00
N GLU A 608 -2.02 -38.93 -53.06
CA GLU A 608 -2.36 -40.07 -53.92
C GLU A 608 -1.12 -40.67 -54.58
N ALA A 609 -0.26 -39.84 -55.17
CA ALA A 609 0.98 -40.29 -55.80
C ALA A 609 1.95 -40.98 -54.81
N ALA A 610 2.06 -40.48 -53.58
CA ALA A 610 2.89 -41.10 -52.55
C ALA A 610 2.35 -42.49 -52.13
N LEU A 611 1.03 -42.61 -51.93
CA LEU A 611 0.38 -43.89 -51.61
C LEU A 611 0.64 -44.94 -52.70
N GLU A 612 0.49 -44.57 -53.96
CA GLU A 612 0.74 -45.45 -55.10
C GLU A 612 2.21 -45.87 -55.19
N ALA A 613 3.15 -44.92 -55.07
CA ALA A 613 4.58 -45.20 -55.14
C ALA A 613 5.07 -46.12 -54.02
N PHE A 614 4.62 -45.91 -52.78
CA PHE A 614 4.97 -46.78 -51.65
C PHE A 614 4.34 -48.17 -51.78
N ALA A 615 3.08 -48.27 -52.25
CA ALA A 615 2.43 -49.56 -52.49
C ALA A 615 3.19 -50.40 -53.53
N ALA A 616 3.53 -49.80 -54.67
CA ALA A 616 4.30 -50.46 -55.73
C ALA A 616 5.69 -50.92 -55.22
N ARG A 617 6.38 -50.08 -54.44
CA ARG A 617 7.68 -50.44 -53.87
C ARG A 617 7.59 -51.57 -52.85
N ARG A 618 6.55 -51.59 -52.01
CA ARG A 618 6.30 -52.66 -51.05
C ARG A 618 6.12 -54.00 -51.73
N GLU A 619 5.31 -54.03 -52.78
CA GLU A 619 5.07 -55.23 -53.58
C GLU A 619 6.38 -55.74 -54.22
N GLN A 620 7.19 -54.84 -54.76
CA GLN A 620 8.49 -55.18 -55.34
C GLN A 620 9.44 -55.82 -54.32
N ILE A 621 9.56 -55.26 -53.11
CA ILE A 621 10.42 -55.79 -52.05
C ILE A 621 9.90 -57.13 -51.52
N ALA A 622 8.59 -57.25 -51.32
CA ALA A 622 7.96 -58.50 -50.89
C ALA A 622 8.20 -59.64 -51.90
N ALA A 623 8.00 -59.37 -53.19
CA ALA A 623 8.25 -60.34 -54.26
C ALA A 623 9.72 -60.77 -54.32
N GLN A 624 10.67 -59.86 -54.08
CA GLN A 624 12.10 -60.19 -54.01
C GLN A 624 12.43 -61.08 -52.81
N ARG A 625 11.85 -60.78 -51.64
CA ARG A 625 11.99 -61.55 -50.41
C ARG A 625 11.44 -62.97 -50.57
N ASP A 626 10.25 -63.12 -51.14
CA ASP A 626 9.63 -64.43 -51.39
C ASP A 626 10.44 -65.27 -52.38
N LYS A 627 10.91 -64.65 -53.47
CA LYS A 627 11.77 -65.33 -54.46
C LYS A 627 13.07 -65.84 -53.83
N ARG A 628 13.68 -65.06 -52.92
CA ARG A 628 14.89 -65.46 -52.19
C ARG A 628 14.59 -66.63 -51.23
N ALA A 629 13.49 -66.54 -50.48
CA ALA A 629 13.07 -67.62 -49.57
C ALA A 629 12.82 -68.92 -50.35
N GLN A 630 12.11 -68.87 -51.47
CA GLN A 630 11.88 -70.04 -52.32
C GLN A 630 13.20 -70.64 -52.82
N GLY A 631 14.14 -69.81 -53.30
CA GLY A 631 15.45 -70.27 -53.75
C GLY A 631 16.27 -70.97 -52.66
N LEU A 632 16.22 -70.47 -51.42
CA LEU A 632 16.85 -71.10 -50.26
C LEU A 632 16.17 -72.43 -49.91
N ARG A 633 14.84 -72.50 -49.90
CA ARG A 633 14.07 -73.73 -49.67
C ARG A 633 14.47 -74.83 -50.65
N ASP A 634 14.54 -74.50 -51.94
CA ASP A 634 14.90 -75.45 -53.00
C ASP A 634 16.37 -75.88 -52.92
N ALA A 635 17.26 -74.99 -52.49
CA ALA A 635 18.67 -75.33 -52.25
C ALA A 635 18.83 -76.30 -51.07
N VAL A 636 18.20 -76.02 -49.93
CA VAL A 636 18.24 -76.89 -48.74
C VAL A 636 17.60 -78.23 -49.05
N SER A 637 16.44 -78.26 -49.71
CA SER A 637 15.75 -79.51 -50.07
C SER A 637 16.64 -80.45 -50.88
N ARG A 638 17.36 -79.92 -51.89
CA ARG A 638 18.31 -80.72 -52.69
C ARG A 638 19.47 -81.29 -51.88
N VAL A 639 19.97 -80.55 -50.89
CA VAL A 639 20.98 -81.06 -49.96
C VAL A 639 20.41 -82.22 -49.14
N LEU A 640 19.22 -82.04 -48.56
CA LEU A 640 18.55 -83.07 -47.75
C LEU A 640 18.26 -84.34 -48.54
N ASP A 641 17.84 -84.24 -49.81
CA ASP A 641 17.59 -85.39 -50.68
C ASP A 641 18.85 -86.22 -50.97
N GLY A 642 20.04 -85.59 -50.91
CA GLY A 642 21.34 -86.25 -51.14
C GLY A 642 21.91 -86.96 -49.91
N ILE A 643 21.43 -86.62 -48.70
CA ILE A 643 21.95 -87.14 -47.42
C ILE A 643 21.81 -88.68 -47.28
N PRO A 644 20.67 -89.32 -47.61
CA PRO A 644 20.50 -90.78 -47.45
C PRO A 644 21.59 -91.62 -48.11
N ARG A 645 22.00 -91.26 -49.34
CA ARG A 645 23.06 -91.97 -50.08
C ARG A 645 24.44 -91.85 -49.42
N ARG A 646 24.71 -90.76 -48.70
CA ARG A 646 25.98 -90.53 -48.00
C ARG A 646 26.01 -91.28 -46.69
N ILE A 647 24.91 -91.27 -45.94
CA ILE A 647 24.76 -92.04 -44.69
C ILE A 647 24.93 -93.54 -44.92
N ALA A 648 24.39 -94.08 -46.02
CA ALA A 648 24.46 -95.50 -46.35
C ALA A 648 25.89 -96.05 -46.47
N LYS A 649 26.90 -95.19 -46.69
CA LYS A 649 28.31 -95.58 -46.79
C LYS A 649 29.05 -95.59 -45.45
N LEU A 650 28.45 -95.04 -44.40
CA LEU A 650 29.05 -94.97 -43.07
C LEU A 650 28.85 -96.30 -42.33
N SER A 651 29.84 -96.70 -41.54
CA SER A 651 29.90 -97.99 -40.85
C SER A 651 29.94 -97.88 -39.33
N GLU A 652 30.23 -96.71 -38.77
CA GLU A 652 30.28 -96.50 -37.32
C GLU A 652 29.37 -95.35 -36.85
N ALA A 653 28.86 -95.45 -35.62
CA ALA A 653 27.92 -94.46 -35.06
C ALA A 653 28.59 -93.10 -34.87
N ASP A 654 29.87 -93.09 -34.49
CA ASP A 654 30.66 -91.87 -34.33
C ASP A 654 30.91 -91.18 -35.69
N GLU A 655 31.07 -91.93 -36.78
CA GLU A 655 31.17 -91.37 -38.14
C GLU A 655 29.87 -90.69 -38.58
N LEU A 656 28.71 -91.27 -38.25
CA LEU A 656 27.40 -90.69 -38.58
C LEU A 656 27.12 -89.43 -37.76
N HIS A 657 27.43 -89.44 -36.46
CA HIS A 657 27.35 -88.24 -35.63
C HIS A 657 28.33 -87.16 -36.12
N GLY A 658 29.55 -87.52 -36.49
CA GLY A 658 30.53 -86.62 -37.10
C GLY A 658 30.05 -86.01 -38.41
N PHE A 659 29.38 -86.79 -39.27
CA PHE A 659 28.79 -86.30 -40.52
C PHE A 659 27.73 -85.21 -40.28
N PHE A 660 26.77 -85.44 -39.37
CA PHE A 660 25.75 -84.42 -39.09
C PHE A 660 26.26 -83.23 -38.28
N ALA A 661 27.38 -83.38 -37.56
CA ALA A 661 27.98 -82.33 -36.76
C ALA A 661 29.01 -81.48 -37.51
N GLY A 662 29.62 -81.99 -38.58
CA GLY A 662 30.74 -81.31 -39.26
C GLY A 662 30.81 -81.49 -40.78
N ASP A 663 29.78 -82.03 -41.44
CA ASP A 663 29.73 -82.00 -42.92
C ASP A 663 29.32 -80.62 -43.42
N THR A 664 30.16 -80.06 -44.28
CA THR A 664 29.99 -78.70 -44.86
C THR A 664 28.63 -78.49 -45.56
N LEU A 665 28.01 -79.52 -46.14
CA LEU A 665 26.70 -79.38 -46.77
C LEU A 665 25.57 -79.33 -45.72
N VAL A 666 25.71 -80.07 -44.61
CA VAL A 666 24.76 -80.05 -43.49
C VAL A 666 24.83 -78.71 -42.75
N GLU A 667 26.03 -78.21 -42.47
CA GLU A 667 26.24 -76.87 -41.89
C GLU A 667 25.66 -75.78 -42.79
N ARG A 668 25.90 -75.85 -44.10
CA ARG A 668 25.32 -74.91 -45.07
C ARG A 668 23.79 -74.97 -45.10
N ALA A 669 23.22 -76.17 -45.06
CA ALA A 669 21.76 -76.34 -44.99
C ALA A 669 21.18 -75.74 -43.70
N GLN A 670 21.82 -75.94 -42.55
CA GLN A 670 21.41 -75.33 -41.28
C GLN A 670 21.51 -73.80 -41.32
N ALA A 671 22.59 -73.24 -41.88
CA ALA A 671 22.75 -71.80 -42.05
C ALA A 671 21.67 -71.20 -42.98
N GLN A 672 21.34 -71.89 -44.08
CA GLN A 672 20.28 -71.46 -45.01
C GLN A 672 18.87 -71.59 -44.40
N ILE A 673 18.64 -72.56 -43.52
CA ILE A 673 17.41 -72.66 -42.73
C ILE A 673 17.29 -71.47 -41.77
N GLU A 674 18.39 -71.03 -41.16
CA GLU A 674 18.36 -69.83 -40.31
C GLU A 674 18.16 -68.55 -41.12
N GLU A 675 18.75 -68.46 -42.32
CA GLU A 675 18.49 -67.36 -43.27
C GLU A 675 17.01 -67.28 -43.68
N LEU A 676 16.34 -68.43 -43.88
CA LEU A 676 14.89 -68.48 -44.11
C LEU A 676 14.08 -67.89 -42.95
N ARG A 677 14.49 -68.11 -41.69
CA ARG A 677 13.84 -67.49 -40.52
C ARG A 677 14.02 -65.98 -40.52
N GLN A 678 15.21 -65.49 -40.85
CA GLN A 678 15.50 -64.05 -40.97
C GLN A 678 14.69 -63.37 -42.09
N LEU A 679 14.39 -64.10 -43.17
CA LEU A 679 13.49 -63.63 -44.24
C LEU A 679 12.00 -63.77 -43.90
N GLY A 680 11.65 -64.15 -42.66
CA GLY A 680 10.27 -64.34 -42.21
C GLY A 680 9.56 -65.56 -42.80
N ALA A 681 10.28 -66.51 -43.41
CA ALA A 681 9.76 -67.76 -43.93
C ALA A 681 9.86 -68.91 -42.89
N ALA A 682 9.43 -68.63 -41.64
CA ALA A 682 9.64 -69.53 -40.50
C ALA A 682 9.05 -70.93 -40.70
N VAL A 683 7.85 -71.03 -41.30
CA VAL A 683 7.19 -72.32 -41.57
C VAL A 683 8.05 -73.20 -42.49
N GLN A 684 8.64 -72.63 -43.54
CA GLN A 684 9.49 -73.36 -44.47
C GLN A 684 10.81 -73.77 -43.80
N ALA A 685 11.38 -72.90 -42.97
CA ALA A 685 12.59 -73.20 -42.19
C ALA A 685 12.36 -74.38 -41.23
N ASP A 686 11.23 -74.40 -40.52
CA ASP A 686 10.92 -75.44 -39.54
C ASP A 686 10.60 -76.79 -40.22
N GLU A 687 9.92 -76.78 -41.36
CA GLU A 687 9.71 -77.97 -42.21
C GLU A 687 11.04 -78.62 -42.59
N LEU A 688 12.00 -77.84 -43.08
CA LEU A 688 13.33 -78.31 -43.49
C LEU A 688 14.20 -78.76 -42.32
N ALA A 689 14.15 -78.04 -41.20
CA ALA A 689 14.84 -78.42 -39.97
C ALA A 689 14.32 -79.76 -39.41
N GLY A 690 13.00 -79.95 -39.43
CA GLY A 690 12.35 -81.21 -39.08
C GLY A 690 12.82 -82.34 -39.99
N ARG A 691 12.84 -82.12 -41.31
CA ARG A 691 13.30 -83.11 -42.30
C ARG A 691 14.76 -83.52 -42.09
N LEU A 692 15.65 -82.57 -41.79
CA LEU A 692 17.06 -82.84 -41.45
C LEU A 692 17.19 -83.72 -40.19
N ARG A 693 16.40 -83.44 -39.14
CA ARG A 693 16.37 -84.24 -37.91
C ARG A 693 15.91 -85.67 -38.18
N SER A 694 14.82 -85.83 -38.94
CA SER A 694 14.30 -87.15 -39.33
C SER A 694 15.34 -87.97 -40.10
N LEU A 695 16.12 -87.35 -40.98
CA LEU A 695 17.21 -88.03 -41.71
C LEU A 695 18.32 -88.53 -40.77
N LYS A 696 18.68 -87.77 -39.73
CA LYS A 696 19.65 -88.19 -38.72
C LYS A 696 19.16 -89.41 -37.93
N GLU A 697 17.92 -89.35 -37.45
CA GLU A 697 17.30 -90.42 -36.68
C GLU A 697 17.09 -91.70 -37.51
N ALA A 698 16.70 -91.57 -38.78
CA ALA A 698 16.58 -92.68 -39.71
C ALA A 698 17.95 -93.32 -39.99
N GLY A 699 18.98 -92.51 -40.24
CA GLY A 699 20.33 -92.99 -40.48
C GLY A 699 20.94 -93.79 -39.33
N LEU A 700 20.71 -93.35 -38.08
CA LEU A 700 21.16 -94.07 -36.89
C LEU A 700 20.48 -95.44 -36.73
N ARG A 701 19.18 -95.51 -37.03
CA ARG A 701 18.43 -96.77 -37.03
C ARG A 701 18.97 -97.73 -38.09
N ASP A 702 19.09 -97.29 -39.34
CA ASP A 702 19.64 -98.11 -40.43
C ASP A 702 21.06 -98.60 -40.16
N LEU A 703 21.89 -97.78 -39.51
CA LEU A 703 23.25 -98.17 -39.13
C LEU A 703 23.25 -99.22 -38.02
N ARG A 704 22.42 -99.04 -37.00
CA ARG A 704 22.25 -100.00 -35.91
C ARG A 704 21.78 -101.35 -36.44
N ASP A 705 20.79 -101.35 -37.33
CA ASP A 705 20.30 -102.57 -37.97
C ASP A 705 21.42 -103.26 -38.77
N ARG A 706 22.22 -102.51 -39.54
CA ARG A 706 23.38 -103.06 -40.28
C ARG A 706 24.46 -103.65 -39.36
N LEU A 707 24.73 -103.03 -38.21
CA LEU A 707 25.72 -103.49 -37.24
C LEU A 707 25.23 -104.71 -36.45
N GLU A 708 23.96 -104.71 -36.01
CA GLU A 708 23.35 -105.87 -35.33
C GLU A 708 23.28 -107.10 -36.25
N LEU A 709 23.08 -106.90 -37.55
CA LEU A 709 23.05 -107.97 -38.55
C LEU A 709 24.45 -108.46 -39.01
N GLY A 710 25.53 -107.84 -38.53
CA GLY A 710 26.94 -108.28 -38.58
C GLY A 710 27.34 -109.23 -39.73
N THR A 711 27.65 -108.69 -40.91
CA THR A 711 28.07 -109.50 -42.07
C THR A 711 29.60 -109.65 -42.12
N SER A 712 30.13 -110.77 -41.64
CA SER A 712 31.49 -111.22 -41.97
C SER A 712 31.40 -112.39 -42.97
N GLY A 713 31.45 -112.09 -44.27
CA GLY A 713 31.31 -113.09 -45.34
C GLY A 713 29.84 -113.48 -45.64
N ASP A 714 29.62 -114.74 -46.02
CA ASP A 714 28.32 -115.30 -46.40
C ASP A 714 27.45 -115.69 -45.18
N SER A 715 27.52 -114.96 -44.06
CA SER A 715 26.71 -115.25 -42.87
C SER A 715 26.06 -114.01 -42.23
N LEU A 716 24.81 -114.15 -41.80
CA LEU A 716 24.00 -113.20 -41.01
C LEU A 716 24.07 -113.59 -39.54
N ALA A 717 24.24 -112.62 -38.64
CA ALA A 717 24.10 -112.86 -37.20
C ALA A 717 22.71 -112.42 -36.71
N LEU A 718 21.98 -113.33 -36.04
CA LEU A 718 20.78 -113.00 -35.26
C LEU A 718 21.00 -113.49 -33.83
N GLY A 719 21.35 -112.56 -32.95
CA GLY A 719 21.77 -112.88 -31.58
C GLY A 719 23.04 -113.72 -31.56
N ARG A 720 22.99 -114.91 -30.94
CA ARG A 720 24.13 -115.85 -30.89
C ARG A 720 24.23 -116.77 -32.09
N GLN A 721 23.19 -116.84 -32.92
CA GLN A 721 23.12 -117.77 -34.04
C GLN A 721 23.65 -117.11 -35.30
N ARG A 722 24.49 -117.85 -36.04
CA ARG A 722 24.97 -117.43 -37.37
C ARG A 722 24.27 -118.26 -38.43
N PHE A 723 23.65 -117.59 -39.39
CA PHE A 723 22.95 -118.20 -40.51
C PHE A 723 23.76 -117.95 -41.76
N THR A 724 24.01 -118.99 -42.56
CA THR A 724 24.61 -118.81 -43.89
C THR A 724 23.57 -118.15 -44.79
N ILE A 725 23.96 -117.09 -45.49
CA ILE A 725 23.11 -116.37 -46.44
C ILE A 725 23.48 -116.83 -47.83
N GLU A 726 22.53 -117.45 -48.55
CA GLU A 726 22.66 -117.66 -49.97
C GLU A 726 22.33 -116.34 -50.70
N ARG A 727 23.32 -115.80 -51.43
CA ARG A 727 23.20 -114.49 -52.13
C ARG A 727 23.03 -114.65 -53.63
N ARG A 728 23.07 -115.87 -54.16
CA ARG A 728 22.71 -116.13 -55.55
C ARG A 728 21.22 -115.84 -55.76
N PRO A 729 20.83 -115.32 -56.93
CA PRO A 729 19.41 -115.19 -57.26
C PRO A 729 18.76 -116.58 -57.19
N LEU A 730 17.74 -116.71 -56.35
CA LEU A 730 16.94 -117.91 -56.23
C LEU A 730 16.11 -118.06 -57.50
N ASP A 731 16.27 -119.18 -58.19
CA ASP A 731 15.53 -119.51 -59.41
C ASP A 731 14.78 -120.84 -59.26
N LEU A 732 13.69 -121.02 -60.00
CA LEU A 732 12.84 -122.21 -59.92
C LEU A 732 13.21 -123.19 -61.04
N ALA A 733 13.62 -124.41 -60.67
CA ALA A 733 13.95 -125.48 -61.61
C ALA A 733 12.86 -126.56 -61.59
N LEU A 734 12.34 -126.91 -62.76
CA LEU A 734 11.36 -127.97 -62.96
C LEU A 734 12.09 -129.31 -63.12
N LEU A 735 11.76 -130.31 -62.31
CA LEU A 735 12.38 -131.64 -62.30
C LEU A 735 11.30 -132.71 -62.47
N HIS A 736 11.57 -133.73 -63.30
CA HIS A 736 10.65 -134.83 -63.59
C HIS A 736 11.24 -136.17 -63.14
N ASN A 737 10.52 -136.94 -62.33
CA ASN A 737 10.95 -138.18 -61.69
C ASN A 737 9.79 -139.19 -61.55
N GLU A 738 10.06 -140.46 -61.18
CA GLU A 738 9.08 -141.58 -61.20
C GLU A 738 7.80 -141.37 -60.35
N GLN A 739 7.74 -140.30 -59.55
CA GLN A 739 6.59 -139.93 -58.72
C GLN A 739 5.83 -138.67 -59.20
N GLY A 740 6.20 -138.08 -60.35
CA GLY A 740 5.55 -136.90 -60.93
C GLY A 740 6.49 -135.71 -61.18
N LEU A 741 5.93 -134.55 -61.55
CA LEU A 741 6.66 -133.29 -61.72
C LEU A 741 6.85 -132.56 -60.37
N SER A 742 8.04 -132.00 -60.16
CA SER A 742 8.35 -131.19 -58.96
C SER A 742 9.12 -129.91 -59.30
N LEU A 743 8.83 -128.84 -58.56
CA LEU A 743 9.59 -127.58 -58.60
C LEU A 743 10.61 -127.58 -57.45
N GLN A 744 11.89 -127.35 -57.78
CA GLN A 744 12.94 -127.11 -56.80
C GLN A 744 13.37 -125.64 -56.86
N LEU A 745 13.43 -124.99 -55.69
CA LEU A 745 14.06 -123.68 -55.58
C LEU A 745 15.58 -123.85 -55.47
N THR A 746 16.30 -123.40 -56.49
CA THR A 746 17.76 -123.52 -56.59
C THR A 746 18.45 -122.85 -55.39
N GLY A 747 19.50 -123.48 -54.87
CA GLY A 747 20.18 -123.02 -53.65
C GLY A 747 19.49 -123.43 -52.34
N THR A 748 18.37 -124.16 -52.39
CA THR A 748 17.70 -124.74 -51.21
C THR A 748 17.31 -126.20 -51.45
N ASP A 749 17.06 -126.93 -50.36
CA ASP A 749 16.50 -128.29 -50.39
C ASP A 749 14.97 -128.27 -50.50
N TYR A 750 14.37 -127.09 -50.69
CA TYR A 750 12.92 -126.93 -50.76
C TYR A 750 12.39 -127.42 -52.11
N ARG A 751 11.48 -128.38 -52.06
CA ARG A 751 10.80 -128.98 -53.21
C ARG A 751 9.31 -129.05 -52.96
N VAL A 752 8.54 -128.78 -54.00
CA VAL A 752 7.08 -128.92 -53.99
C VAL A 752 6.67 -129.79 -55.16
N THR A 753 5.95 -130.86 -54.87
CA THR A 753 5.33 -131.72 -55.88
C THR A 753 4.15 -130.98 -56.50
N LEU A 754 4.04 -131.01 -57.83
CA LEU A 754 2.95 -130.38 -58.54
C LEU A 754 1.85 -131.42 -58.82
N ASP A 755 0.79 -131.39 -58.01
CA ASP A 755 -0.42 -132.25 -58.17
C ASP A 755 -1.54 -131.49 -58.89
N GLU A 756 -1.23 -130.89 -60.04
CA GLU A 756 -2.19 -130.18 -60.90
C GLU A 756 -2.23 -130.88 -62.27
N PRO A 757 -3.39 -131.38 -62.74
CA PRO A 757 -3.49 -132.15 -63.99
C PRO A 757 -3.12 -131.35 -65.26
N GLU A 758 -3.05 -130.02 -65.16
CA GLU A 758 -2.58 -129.14 -66.24
C GLU A 758 -1.04 -129.08 -66.36
N ALA A 759 -0.29 -129.56 -65.34
CA ALA A 759 1.18 -129.57 -65.36
C ALA A 759 1.81 -130.79 -66.05
N GLU A 760 1.01 -131.81 -66.43
CA GLU A 760 1.44 -132.98 -67.22
C GLU A 760 1.17 -132.87 -68.74
N GLN A 761 0.72 -131.70 -69.22
CA GLN A 761 0.67 -131.32 -70.64
C GLN A 761 1.89 -130.49 -71.04
#